data_AF-A0A8S2Q9Z5-F1
#
_entry.id   AF-A0A8S2Q9Z5-F1
#
_cell.length_a   1.000
_cell.length_b   1.000
_cell.length_c   1.000
_cell.angle_alpha   90.00
_cell.angle_beta   90.00
_cell.angle_gamma   90.00
#
_symmetry.space_group_name_H-M   'P 1'
#
loop_
_entity.id
_entity.type
_entity.pdbx_description
1 polymer ?
#
loop_
_entity_poly.entity_id
_entity_poly.type
_entity_poly.pdbx_seq_one_letter_code
_entity_poly.pdbx_strand_id
1 'polypeptide(L)'
;MPEVKIPLRVFKLAKSWQTLNRLMSIIGKSIGALGNLTFVLGIIIFIFAVMGMQLFGQKYHDKFGKDIPRWHFFDFFHAFMIVFRVLCGEWIESMWVCLECAGWPCIPFFLLTFVIGNLVILNLFLALLLASFGSDNLTENENEDNKIAEAIDRIQRFFNFLTAFILRLFHRNKQILKDVNDNQLSSTAKRSTNNLTLPELCQSEELNTSILLTNDSLIEHDNIEMQPIDDNSISPPSWQSLHIAPDCFPNAISKYFTCCSKCIPKSIQERWTYFRSLAHYIVEHQYFELLIIISILASSTSLALEDVNTRQKPTFLYVLSIFDKIFTVIFTFELILKWFAYGISNYFTNGWNKLDFVIVTVSVLGTILDLFGIADIPAFKSMRTLRALRPLKALSRFEGIRIVVNALFGAIPSIFNVLLVCLVFWLIFSIMGVQLFSGKFYKCVYVGTHDRVNVSENIKNKNDCLNSNYTWENSRINFDNVLIGYLALFQVATFKGWIEIMADATDAKDVDIQPEYEINVYILLYFVFFIIFGSFFTLNLFIGVVIDNFNQQKRKLGNDGSIDIFLTEDQKKYYNAMKKMGGKKPTKALPRPRFALGRFLFDVTTNQKFDIFIMICIFLNMVCMCLEHHNQSRTFDRVLDYINNLFVIIFAIECFMKLIALNFKYFTIPWNVFDFIIVIASLLVNPTLLRVVRVARVGRILRLVKGAKGIRTLLFALAVSMPALFNIGLLLFLVMFIYSIFGMSFFAYVRKSAGITDLFNFETFPNSMIVLFQMCTTAGWSGVYQALTNDQPPDCDPTLNTPSRKGDCGDTAIATPFLVSYVIITSLVVVNMYIAVILENFSQAQEDVQQGLTDDDYDMYYEKWQRFDPLGLQFIQYDQVLDFVDALEAPLRIPKPNYLILVRLNLPICENDRMHCVDILDGLTKYFLGTLDTEVASNEIDAPIDIKKDRPKDYHPISTTMQRQRELYLSRLSLKRFRNNVERRRNERTHQESTFDNFTIDPQNESIKL
;
A
#
# COMPACT_ATOMS: atom_id res chain seq x y z
N MET A 1 -15.01 30.68 36.12
CA MET A 1 -14.83 31.16 34.72
C MET A 1 -13.61 32.08 34.43
N PRO A 2 -12.61 32.29 35.33
CA PRO A 2 -11.30 32.81 34.91
C PRO A 2 -10.39 31.78 34.22
N GLU A 3 -10.60 30.48 34.47
CA GLU A 3 -9.66 29.39 34.14
C GLU A 3 -9.67 28.96 32.66
N VAL A 4 -10.77 29.20 31.93
CA VAL A 4 -10.90 28.86 30.49
C VAL A 4 -10.11 29.82 29.58
N LYS A 5 -9.63 30.97 30.08
CA LYS A 5 -8.96 32.00 29.27
C LYS A 5 -7.54 31.65 28.84
N ILE A 6 -6.88 30.70 29.50
CA ILE A 6 -5.49 30.30 29.22
C ILE A 6 -5.39 29.43 27.94
N PRO A 7 -6.19 28.36 27.75
CA PRO A 7 -6.07 27.49 26.57
C PRO A 7 -6.38 28.17 25.23
N LEU A 8 -7.37 29.08 25.19
CA LEU A 8 -7.74 29.78 23.95
C LEU A 8 -6.64 30.74 23.43
N ARG A 9 -5.68 31.12 24.28
CA ARG A 9 -4.52 31.94 23.86
C ARG A 9 -3.53 31.14 23.01
N VAL A 10 -3.55 29.80 23.07
CA VAL A 10 -2.69 28.93 22.25
C VAL A 10 -2.98 29.15 20.76
N PHE A 11 -4.23 29.44 20.37
CA PHE A 11 -4.57 29.78 18.98
C PHE A 11 -3.86 31.04 18.45
N LYS A 12 -3.30 31.90 19.31
CA LYS A 12 -2.47 33.03 18.85
C LYS A 12 -1.17 32.56 18.17
N LEU A 13 -0.67 31.37 18.49
CA LEU A 13 0.48 30.75 17.80
C LEU A 13 0.21 30.52 16.31
N ALA A 14 -1.07 30.38 15.91
CA ALA A 14 -1.44 30.26 14.50
C ALA A 14 -1.04 31.50 13.69
N LYS A 15 -0.93 32.69 14.31
CA LYS A 15 -0.48 33.90 13.60
C LYS A 15 1.00 33.84 13.21
N SER A 16 1.83 33.20 14.02
CA SER A 16 3.28 33.07 13.78
C SER A 16 3.64 31.79 13.04
N TRP A 17 2.79 30.76 13.08
CA TRP A 17 3.07 29.46 12.50
C TRP A 17 2.20 29.18 11.27
N GLN A 18 2.84 29.24 10.09
CA GLN A 18 2.18 29.09 8.79
C GLN A 18 1.39 27.79 8.64
N THR A 19 1.92 26.65 9.07
CA THR A 19 1.24 25.35 9.00
C THR A 19 -0.06 25.33 9.80
N LEU A 20 -0.03 25.82 11.06
CA LEU A 20 -1.21 25.92 11.91
C LEU A 20 -2.22 26.93 11.35
N ASN A 21 -1.74 28.03 10.76
CA ASN A 21 -2.59 29.02 10.08
C ASN A 21 -3.31 28.42 8.88
N ARG A 22 -2.60 27.68 8.03
CA ARG A 22 -3.17 26.99 6.87
C ARG A 22 -4.23 26.00 7.30
N LEU A 23 -3.95 25.19 8.32
CA LEU A 23 -4.92 24.24 8.85
C LEU A 23 -6.17 24.94 9.40
N MET A 24 -6.00 26.02 10.18
CA MET A 24 -7.14 26.82 10.65
C MET A 24 -7.94 27.45 9.50
N SER A 25 -7.26 27.88 8.43
CA SER A 25 -7.90 28.37 7.20
C SER A 25 -8.69 27.26 6.50
N ILE A 26 -8.12 26.07 6.36
CA ILE A 26 -8.80 24.91 5.75
C ILE A 26 -10.00 24.48 6.58
N ILE A 27 -9.87 24.38 7.91
CA ILE A 27 -11.01 24.13 8.81
C ILE A 27 -12.07 25.21 8.62
N GLY A 28 -11.67 26.48 8.57
CA GLY A 28 -12.58 27.61 8.38
C GLY A 28 -13.34 27.56 7.05
N LYS A 29 -12.67 27.21 5.94
CA LYS A 29 -13.29 27.06 4.61
C LYS A 29 -14.21 25.84 4.56
N SER A 30 -13.81 24.74 5.18
CA SER A 30 -14.56 23.47 5.16
C SER A 30 -15.72 23.45 6.16
N ILE A 31 -15.77 24.35 7.15
CA ILE A 31 -16.78 24.33 8.23
C ILE A 31 -18.22 24.43 7.72
N GLY A 32 -18.47 25.08 6.59
CA GLY A 32 -19.80 25.13 5.99
C GLY A 32 -20.24 23.76 5.47
N ALA A 33 -19.38 23.10 4.69
CA ALA A 33 -19.64 21.78 4.14
C ALA A 33 -19.63 20.68 5.23
N LEU A 34 -18.66 20.74 6.16
CA LEU A 34 -18.59 19.87 7.35
C LEU A 34 -19.76 20.11 8.31
N GLY A 35 -20.24 21.35 8.41
CA GLY A 35 -21.36 21.72 9.29
C GLY A 35 -22.65 21.02 8.88
N ASN A 36 -22.96 20.99 7.59
CA ASN A 36 -24.11 20.26 7.06
C ASN A 36 -24.04 18.76 7.40
N LEU A 37 -22.87 18.16 7.23
CA LEU A 37 -22.69 16.73 7.51
C LEU A 37 -22.75 16.44 9.01
N THR A 38 -22.10 17.27 9.84
CA THR A 38 -22.15 17.15 11.31
C THR A 38 -23.58 17.30 11.82
N PHE A 39 -24.38 18.17 11.19
CA PHE A 39 -25.80 18.32 11.49
C PHE A 39 -26.60 17.07 11.10
N VAL A 40 -26.37 16.50 9.91
CA VAL A 40 -26.99 15.23 9.49
C VAL A 40 -26.61 14.09 10.44
N LEU A 41 -25.33 14.00 10.84
CA LEU A 41 -24.86 13.03 11.82
C LEU A 41 -25.59 13.20 13.16
N GLY A 42 -25.73 14.45 13.64
CA GLY A 42 -26.48 14.77 14.85
C GLY A 42 -27.95 14.34 14.77
N ILE A 43 -28.62 14.59 13.64
CA ILE A 43 -30.01 14.12 13.41
C ILE A 43 -30.10 12.61 13.46
N ILE A 44 -29.17 11.92 12.81
CA ILE A 44 -29.18 10.45 12.73
C ILE A 44 -28.95 9.84 14.12
N ILE A 45 -27.98 10.37 14.88
CA ILE A 45 -27.76 9.95 16.27
C ILE A 45 -29.03 10.18 17.10
N PHE A 46 -29.67 11.35 16.96
CA PHE A 46 -30.89 11.66 17.67
C PHE A 46 -32.02 10.67 17.34
N ILE A 47 -32.26 10.38 16.06
CA ILE A 47 -33.28 9.42 15.62
C ILE A 47 -33.02 8.04 16.22
N PHE A 48 -31.80 7.52 16.12
CA PHE A 48 -31.45 6.20 16.65
C PHE A 48 -31.49 6.16 18.18
N ALA A 49 -31.11 7.24 18.86
CA ALA A 49 -31.17 7.32 20.32
C ALA A 49 -32.61 7.29 20.83
N VAL A 50 -33.50 8.10 20.23
CA VAL A 50 -34.93 8.09 20.57
C VAL A 50 -35.56 6.75 20.23
N MET A 51 -35.26 6.18 19.05
CA MET A 51 -35.76 4.87 18.65
C MET A 51 -35.31 3.76 19.62
N GLY A 52 -34.02 3.72 19.98
CA GLY A 52 -33.48 2.75 20.93
C GLY A 52 -34.11 2.88 22.32
N MET A 53 -34.29 4.11 22.80
CA MET A 53 -34.96 4.40 24.07
C MET A 53 -36.41 3.89 24.08
N GLN A 54 -37.18 4.17 23.03
CA GLN A 54 -38.58 3.73 22.91
C GLN A 54 -38.72 2.21 22.75
N LEU A 55 -37.80 1.55 22.04
CA LEU A 55 -37.86 0.10 21.78
C LEU A 55 -37.35 -0.73 22.96
N PHE A 56 -36.32 -0.25 23.66
CA PHE A 56 -35.55 -1.06 24.61
C PHE A 56 -35.51 -0.49 26.03
N GLY A 57 -35.78 0.82 26.23
CA GLY A 57 -35.57 1.49 27.51
C GLY A 57 -36.28 0.83 28.69
N GLN A 58 -37.58 0.53 28.55
CA GLN A 58 -38.34 -0.15 29.63
C GLN A 58 -37.82 -1.56 29.91
N LYS A 59 -37.42 -2.31 28.88
CA LYS A 59 -36.91 -3.68 29.03
C LYS A 59 -35.59 -3.75 29.81
N TYR A 60 -34.75 -2.72 29.69
CA TYR A 60 -33.53 -2.60 30.51
C TYR A 60 -33.89 -2.43 31.99
N HIS A 61 -34.85 -1.57 32.31
CA HIS A 61 -35.31 -1.39 33.68
C HIS A 61 -35.96 -2.67 34.22
N ASP A 62 -36.82 -3.33 33.44
CA ASP A 62 -37.51 -4.56 33.87
C ASP A 62 -36.54 -5.69 34.22
N LYS A 63 -35.41 -5.76 33.52
CA LYS A 63 -34.40 -6.82 33.72
C LYS A 63 -33.40 -6.51 34.84
N PHE A 64 -32.85 -5.31 34.87
CA PHE A 64 -31.74 -4.97 35.78
C PHE A 64 -32.19 -4.23 37.04
N GLY A 65 -33.40 -3.69 37.07
CA GLY A 65 -33.93 -2.97 38.22
C GLY A 65 -33.08 -1.76 38.59
N LYS A 66 -32.39 -1.82 39.73
CA LYS A 66 -31.53 -0.74 40.25
C LYS A 66 -30.08 -0.85 39.78
N ASP A 67 -29.63 -2.03 39.37
CA ASP A 67 -28.24 -2.29 38.96
C ASP A 67 -28.12 -2.23 37.43
N ILE A 68 -28.61 -1.13 36.84
CA ILE A 68 -28.61 -0.94 35.39
C ILE A 68 -27.14 -0.75 34.91
N PRO A 69 -26.71 -1.43 33.83
CA PRO A 69 -25.36 -1.24 33.30
C PRO A 69 -25.16 0.21 32.82
N ARG A 70 -23.97 0.78 33.03
CA ARG A 70 -23.58 2.15 32.60
C ARG A 70 -24.01 2.51 31.17
N TRP A 71 -23.98 1.53 30.28
CA TRP A 71 -24.45 1.68 28.90
C TRP A 71 -25.85 1.07 28.78
N HIS A 72 -26.89 1.92 28.90
CA HIS A 72 -28.29 1.50 28.78
C HIS A 72 -29.14 2.43 27.90
N PHE A 73 -30.32 1.94 27.48
CA PHE A 73 -31.30 2.69 26.70
C PHE A 73 -32.42 3.34 27.54
N PHE A 74 -32.34 3.32 28.88
CA PHE A 74 -33.39 3.83 29.74
C PHE A 74 -33.67 5.34 29.53
N ASP A 75 -32.62 6.16 29.58
CA ASP A 75 -32.71 7.61 29.38
C ASP A 75 -32.11 8.06 28.04
N PHE A 76 -32.54 9.24 27.57
CA PHE A 76 -32.08 9.80 26.30
C PHE A 76 -30.56 10.00 26.24
N PHE A 77 -29.92 10.48 27.32
CA PHE A 77 -28.48 10.77 27.30
C PHE A 77 -27.63 9.48 27.20
N HIS A 78 -27.98 8.44 27.96
CA HIS A 78 -27.32 7.13 27.86
C HIS A 78 -27.60 6.46 26.51
N ALA A 79 -28.83 6.56 25.99
CA ALA A 79 -29.16 6.08 24.64
C ALA A 79 -28.34 6.80 23.55
N PHE A 80 -28.19 8.12 23.67
CA PHE A 80 -27.32 8.93 22.80
C PHE A 80 -25.87 8.45 22.87
N MET A 81 -25.36 8.19 24.07
CA MET A 81 -23.99 7.73 24.27
C MET A 81 -23.75 6.30 23.73
N ILE A 82 -24.73 5.38 23.81
CA ILE A 82 -24.64 4.06 23.15
C ILE A 82 -24.56 4.23 21.63
N VAL A 83 -25.46 5.03 21.04
CA VAL A 83 -25.46 5.24 19.59
C VAL A 83 -24.15 5.89 19.15
N PHE A 84 -23.65 6.86 19.90
CA PHE A 84 -22.34 7.47 19.66
C PHE A 84 -21.20 6.45 19.74
N ARG A 85 -21.21 5.56 20.74
CA ARG A 85 -20.26 4.46 20.88
C ARG A 85 -20.30 3.47 19.70
N VAL A 86 -21.48 3.18 19.16
CA VAL A 86 -21.66 2.37 17.94
C VAL A 86 -21.01 3.03 16.72
N LEU A 87 -21.13 4.35 16.58
CA LEU A 87 -20.49 5.12 15.50
C LEU A 87 -18.95 5.09 15.59
N CYS A 88 -18.40 5.06 16.80
CA CYS A 88 -16.97 4.86 17.04
C CYS A 88 -16.49 3.43 16.72
N GLY A 89 -17.40 2.52 16.33
CA GLY A 89 -17.08 1.16 15.91
C GLY A 89 -17.26 0.09 16.98
N GLU A 90 -17.65 0.46 18.21
CA GLU A 90 -17.89 -0.48 19.30
C GLU A 90 -19.38 -0.77 19.49
N TRP A 91 -19.91 -1.73 18.75
CA TRP A 91 -21.35 -2.04 18.78
C TRP A 91 -21.67 -3.40 19.41
N ILE A 92 -20.73 -4.35 19.33
CA ILE A 92 -21.01 -5.75 19.65
C ILE A 92 -21.34 -5.95 21.14
N GLU A 93 -20.57 -5.36 22.07
CA GLU A 93 -20.79 -5.48 23.52
C GLU A 93 -22.16 -4.91 23.94
N SER A 94 -22.49 -3.73 23.43
CA SER A 94 -23.80 -3.10 23.71
C SER A 94 -24.95 -3.91 23.11
N MET A 95 -24.73 -4.54 21.95
CA MET A 95 -25.71 -5.44 21.33
C MET A 95 -25.93 -6.70 22.16
N TRP A 96 -24.89 -7.31 22.73
CA TRP A 96 -25.03 -8.49 23.60
C TRP A 96 -25.91 -8.19 24.82
N VAL A 97 -25.67 -7.08 25.51
CA VAL A 97 -26.49 -6.65 26.65
C VAL A 97 -27.95 -6.40 26.22
N CYS A 98 -28.15 -5.75 25.07
CA CYS A 98 -29.50 -5.53 24.52
C CYS A 98 -30.21 -6.85 24.19
N LEU A 99 -29.52 -7.79 23.53
CA LEU A 99 -30.04 -9.09 23.14
C LEU A 99 -30.52 -9.87 24.37
N GLU A 100 -29.77 -9.77 25.46
CA GLU A 100 -30.12 -10.40 26.74
C GLU A 100 -31.40 -9.79 27.36
N CYS A 101 -31.75 -8.54 27.05
CA CYS A 101 -32.93 -7.85 27.58
C CYS A 101 -34.16 -7.97 26.67
N ALA A 102 -33.97 -7.76 25.37
CA ALA A 102 -35.05 -7.53 24.43
C ALA A 102 -35.16 -8.59 23.32
N GLY A 103 -34.20 -9.52 23.25
CA GLY A 103 -34.17 -10.59 22.26
C GLY A 103 -33.71 -10.11 20.87
N TRP A 104 -34.07 -10.88 19.85
CA TRP A 104 -33.56 -10.73 18.49
C TRP A 104 -33.72 -9.34 17.82
N PRO A 105 -34.72 -8.47 18.16
CA PRO A 105 -34.85 -7.16 17.50
C PRO A 105 -33.66 -6.21 17.70
N CYS A 106 -32.79 -6.46 18.69
CA CYS A 106 -31.56 -5.69 18.88
C CYS A 106 -30.58 -5.86 17.70
N ILE A 107 -30.53 -7.05 17.09
CA ILE A 107 -29.57 -7.35 16.00
C ILE A 107 -29.76 -6.42 14.79
N PRO A 108 -30.97 -6.34 14.17
CA PRO A 108 -31.17 -5.43 13.05
C PRO A 108 -31.02 -3.95 13.45
N PHE A 109 -31.36 -3.56 14.68
CA PHE A 109 -31.17 -2.19 15.16
C PHE A 109 -29.69 -1.78 15.17
N PHE A 110 -28.82 -2.58 15.81
CA PHE A 110 -27.40 -2.28 15.90
C PHE A 110 -26.70 -2.38 14.54
N LEU A 111 -27.05 -3.37 13.71
CA LEU A 111 -26.51 -3.50 12.35
C LEU A 111 -26.89 -2.29 11.47
N LEU A 112 -28.15 -1.87 11.50
CA LEU A 112 -28.60 -0.70 10.72
C LEU A 112 -27.89 0.58 11.18
N THR A 113 -27.77 0.76 12.50
CA THR A 113 -27.08 1.92 13.10
C THR A 113 -25.60 1.93 12.68
N PHE A 114 -24.92 0.79 12.72
CA PHE A 114 -23.52 0.68 12.31
C PHE A 114 -23.32 0.93 10.81
N VAL A 115 -24.18 0.35 9.95
CA VAL A 115 -24.06 0.51 8.48
C VAL A 115 -24.33 1.96 8.06
N ILE A 116 -25.45 2.55 8.49
CA ILE A 116 -25.78 3.94 8.13
C ILE A 116 -24.79 4.90 8.79
N GLY A 117 -24.52 4.70 10.07
CA GLY A 117 -23.72 5.59 10.87
C GLY A 117 -22.23 5.59 10.51
N ASN A 118 -21.59 4.43 10.58
CA ASN A 118 -20.15 4.30 10.39
C ASN A 118 -19.80 4.13 8.90
N LEU A 119 -20.37 3.14 8.21
CA LEU A 119 -19.94 2.83 6.83
C LEU A 119 -20.34 3.88 5.79
N VAL A 120 -21.45 4.60 5.99
CA VAL A 120 -21.89 5.63 5.03
C VAL A 120 -21.41 7.02 5.46
N ILE A 121 -21.82 7.49 6.65
CA ILE A 121 -21.62 8.90 7.02
C ILE A 121 -20.15 9.21 7.32
N LEU A 122 -19.47 8.35 8.08
CA LEU A 122 -18.06 8.58 8.43
C LEU A 122 -17.16 8.53 7.19
N ASN A 123 -17.47 7.64 6.23
CA ASN A 123 -16.77 7.60 4.95
C ASN A 123 -17.11 8.81 4.05
N LEU A 124 -18.34 9.33 4.09
CA LEU A 124 -18.69 10.58 3.39
C LEU A 124 -17.96 11.79 4.00
N PHE A 125 -17.78 11.79 5.33
CA PHE A 125 -16.97 12.78 6.03
C PHE A 125 -15.51 12.74 5.57
N LEU A 126 -14.92 11.55 5.48
CA LEU A 126 -13.57 11.37 4.93
C LEU A 126 -13.47 11.87 3.48
N ALA A 127 -14.44 11.54 2.63
CA ALA A 127 -14.45 11.95 1.23
C ALA A 127 -14.53 13.47 1.05
N LEU A 128 -15.39 14.15 1.83
CA LEU A 128 -15.51 15.61 1.79
C LEU A 128 -14.22 16.29 2.26
N LEU A 129 -13.61 15.73 3.30
CA LEU A 129 -12.34 16.22 3.81
C LEU A 129 -11.23 16.07 2.76
N LEU A 130 -11.13 14.90 2.11
CA LEU A 130 -10.21 14.67 1.00
C LEU A 130 -10.40 15.68 -0.15
N ALA A 131 -11.65 15.96 -0.52
CA ALA A 131 -11.95 16.96 -1.54
C ALA A 131 -11.50 18.37 -1.14
N SER A 132 -11.61 18.73 0.15
CA SER A 132 -11.17 20.03 0.66
C SER A 132 -9.64 20.17 0.81
N PHE A 133 -8.92 19.06 1.02
CA PHE A 133 -7.45 19.09 1.12
C PHE A 133 -6.76 18.96 -0.25
N GLY A 134 -7.40 18.29 -1.23
CA GLY A 134 -6.84 18.12 -2.57
C GLY A 134 -6.80 19.38 -3.44
N SER A 135 -7.61 20.42 -3.14
CA SER A 135 -7.71 21.62 -3.99
C SER A 135 -6.62 22.67 -3.74
N ASP A 136 -6.08 22.77 -2.52
CA ASP A 136 -5.25 23.91 -2.11
C ASP A 136 -3.73 23.62 -2.20
N ASN A 137 -3.31 22.37 -2.45
CA ASN A 137 -1.88 21.97 -2.48
C ASN A 137 -1.18 22.15 -3.84
N LEU A 138 -1.93 22.44 -4.92
CA LEU A 138 -1.36 22.46 -6.27
C LEU A 138 -0.70 23.78 -6.69
N THR A 139 -0.84 24.87 -5.92
CA THR A 139 -0.37 26.21 -6.37
C THR A 139 0.73 26.86 -5.51
N GLU A 140 1.13 26.30 -4.37
CA GLU A 140 2.12 26.95 -3.47
C GLU A 140 3.37 26.13 -3.12
N ASN A 141 3.44 24.84 -3.49
CA ASN A 141 4.54 23.95 -3.05
C ASN A 141 5.93 24.31 -3.60
N GLU A 142 6.04 25.04 -4.72
CA GLU A 142 7.36 25.43 -5.25
C GLU A 142 8.13 26.42 -4.36
N ASN A 143 7.43 27.21 -3.54
CA ASN A 143 8.07 28.23 -2.69
C ASN A 143 8.40 27.74 -1.27
N GLU A 144 7.79 26.66 -0.79
CA GLU A 144 8.03 26.11 0.55
C GLU A 144 9.11 25.03 0.60
N ASP A 145 9.22 24.20 -0.45
CA ASP A 145 10.29 23.20 -0.56
C ASP A 145 11.68 23.86 -0.44
N ASN A 146 11.81 25.08 -0.96
CA ASN A 146 13.02 25.90 -0.84
C ASN A 146 13.32 26.38 0.59
N LYS A 147 12.30 26.72 1.39
CA LYS A 147 12.47 27.20 2.78
C LYS A 147 12.73 26.05 3.75
N ILE A 148 12.11 24.89 3.51
CA ILE A 148 12.31 23.68 4.32
C ILE A 148 13.71 23.09 4.06
N ALA A 149 14.18 23.08 2.80
CA ALA A 149 15.55 22.73 2.48
C ALA A 149 16.54 23.64 3.23
N GLU A 150 16.25 24.94 3.31
CA GLU A 150 17.09 25.90 4.04
C GLU A 150 17.08 25.67 5.57
N ALA A 151 15.95 25.26 6.14
CA ALA A 151 15.82 24.93 7.57
C ALA A 151 16.52 23.62 7.94
N ILE A 152 16.40 22.58 7.10
CA ILE A 152 17.12 21.32 7.26
C ILE A 152 18.63 21.56 7.18
N ASP A 153 19.08 22.41 6.26
CA ASP A 153 20.50 22.80 6.15
C ASP A 153 20.99 23.58 7.39
N ARG A 154 20.13 24.36 8.06
CA ARG A 154 20.46 24.98 9.35
C ARG A 154 20.60 23.97 10.49
N ILE A 155 19.73 22.96 10.55
CA ILE A 155 19.80 21.88 11.55
C ILE A 155 21.03 20.99 11.30
N GLN A 156 21.33 20.66 10.05
CA GLN A 156 22.53 19.92 9.66
C GLN A 156 23.80 20.68 10.07
N ARG A 157 23.84 22.01 9.88
CA ARG A 157 24.92 22.88 10.37
C ARG A 157 25.05 22.87 11.90
N PHE A 158 23.94 22.84 12.63
CA PHE A 158 23.95 22.71 14.09
C PHE A 158 24.49 21.35 14.55
N PHE A 159 24.08 20.24 13.93
CA PHE A 159 24.64 18.92 14.24
C PHE A 159 26.13 18.81 13.90
N ASN A 160 26.56 19.40 12.78
CA ASN A 160 27.98 19.47 12.42
C ASN A 160 28.77 20.32 13.44
N PHE A 161 28.20 21.42 13.92
CA PHE A 161 28.77 22.23 14.99
C PHE A 161 28.85 21.46 16.31
N LEU A 162 27.79 20.75 16.70
CA LEU A 162 27.75 19.93 17.92
C LEU A 162 28.80 18.81 17.86
N THR A 163 28.92 18.15 16.71
CA THR A 163 29.93 17.11 16.46
C THR A 163 31.34 17.69 16.56
N ALA A 164 31.59 18.87 15.98
CA ALA A 164 32.85 19.58 16.10
C ALA A 164 33.14 20.06 17.54
N PHE A 165 32.11 20.45 18.29
CA PHE A 165 32.21 20.86 19.69
C PHE A 165 32.53 19.68 20.61
N ILE A 166 31.89 18.53 20.41
CA ILE A 166 32.19 17.27 21.11
C ILE A 166 33.60 16.79 20.78
N LEU A 167 34.02 16.86 19.51
CA LEU A 167 35.39 16.56 19.10
C LEU A 167 36.42 17.49 19.76
N ARG A 168 36.12 18.78 19.93
CA ARG A 168 36.98 19.72 20.67
C ARG A 168 37.04 19.41 22.17
N LEU A 169 35.95 18.96 22.78
CA LEU A 169 35.94 18.50 24.18
C LEU A 169 36.78 17.24 24.36
N PHE A 170 36.69 16.28 23.44
CA PHE A 170 37.55 15.10 23.43
C PHE A 170 39.03 15.45 23.21
N HIS A 171 39.33 16.41 22.34
CA HIS A 171 40.71 16.86 22.09
C HIS A 171 41.30 17.59 23.30
N ARG A 172 40.49 18.37 24.02
CA ARG A 172 40.90 19.07 25.24
C ARG A 172 41.22 18.09 26.39
N ASN A 173 40.48 17.00 26.51
CA ASN A 173 40.79 15.92 27.46
C ASN A 173 42.05 15.11 27.06
N LYS A 174 42.34 14.99 25.76
CA LYS A 174 43.57 14.35 25.26
C LYS A 174 44.82 15.22 25.46
N GLN A 175 44.68 16.55 25.43
CA GLN A 175 45.75 17.51 25.73
C GLN A 175 46.13 17.45 27.21
N ILE A 176 45.14 17.37 28.11
CA ILE A 176 45.36 17.28 29.58
C ILE A 176 46.09 15.97 29.95
N LEU A 177 45.82 14.86 29.25
CA LEU A 177 46.56 13.59 29.43
C LEU A 177 47.97 13.59 28.83
N LYS A 178 48.26 14.49 27.88
CA LYS A 178 49.60 14.66 27.30
C LYS A 178 50.47 15.59 28.15
N ASP A 179 49.89 16.66 28.69
CA ASP A 179 50.59 17.61 29.57
C ASP A 179 51.00 17.00 30.93
N VAL A 180 50.32 15.93 31.38
CA VAL A 180 50.74 15.13 32.55
C VAL A 180 51.92 14.20 32.21
N ASN A 181 52.05 13.77 30.96
CA ASN A 181 53.06 12.79 30.54
C ASN A 181 54.35 13.44 29.96
N ASP A 182 54.25 14.68 29.46
CA ASP A 182 55.38 15.42 28.86
C ASP A 182 56.20 16.23 29.90
N ASN A 183 55.78 16.30 31.17
CA ASN A 183 56.53 16.96 32.26
C ASN A 183 57.71 16.14 32.84
N GLN A 184 58.03 14.97 32.28
CA GLN A 184 59.20 14.18 32.70
C GLN A 184 60.30 14.01 31.64
N LEU A 185 60.15 14.55 30.41
CA LEU A 185 61.11 14.20 29.36
C LEU A 185 61.33 15.32 28.32
N SER A 186 61.90 16.45 28.74
CA SER A 186 62.61 17.34 27.82
C SER A 186 63.62 18.26 28.51
N SER A 187 64.78 17.72 28.88
CA SER A 187 66.00 18.50 29.09
C SER A 187 67.07 18.02 28.10
N THR A 188 66.90 18.23 26.80
CA THR A 188 68.03 18.28 25.86
C THR A 188 67.65 18.80 24.48
N ALA A 189 68.54 19.65 23.95
CA ALA A 189 68.74 20.02 22.55
C ALA A 189 67.84 21.12 21.91
N LYS A 190 68.24 22.37 22.14
CA LYS A 190 68.22 23.47 21.16
C LYS A 190 69.52 23.43 20.32
N ARG A 191 69.45 23.56 18.98
CA ARG A 191 70.20 24.60 18.22
C ARG A 191 70.04 24.54 16.68
N SER A 192 69.97 25.77 16.15
CA SER A 192 70.33 26.33 14.83
C SER A 192 69.46 26.12 13.59
N THR A 193 68.71 27.17 13.29
CA THR A 193 68.49 27.82 11.98
C THR A 193 69.84 28.36 11.41
N ASN A 194 70.15 28.40 10.10
CA ASN A 194 69.61 29.32 9.08
C ASN A 194 70.30 29.14 7.68
N ASN A 195 69.70 29.76 6.63
CA ASN A 195 70.23 30.16 5.29
C ASN A 195 70.20 29.09 4.15
N LEU A 196 69.92 29.36 2.87
CA LEU A 196 69.75 30.57 2.05
C LEU A 196 68.98 30.24 0.74
N THR A 197 68.55 31.29 0.03
CA THR A 197 67.83 31.51 -1.26
C THR A 197 67.92 30.58 -2.50
N LEU A 198 66.84 30.68 -3.32
CA LEU A 198 66.56 30.32 -4.74
C LEU A 198 67.73 30.36 -5.75
N PRO A 199 67.66 29.61 -6.89
CA PRO A 199 67.05 30.15 -8.14
C PRO A 199 66.28 29.15 -9.05
N GLU A 200 65.68 29.74 -10.09
CA GLU A 200 64.82 29.24 -11.18
C GLU A 200 65.43 28.16 -12.11
N LEU A 201 64.57 27.33 -12.71
CA LEU A 201 64.67 26.95 -14.14
C LEU A 201 63.36 26.30 -14.68
N CYS A 202 62.94 26.79 -15.84
CA CYS A 202 62.02 26.24 -16.87
C CYS A 202 60.49 26.53 -16.82
N GLN A 203 60.12 27.66 -17.47
CA GLN A 203 59.29 27.80 -18.70
C GLN A 203 58.82 26.47 -19.39
N SER A 204 57.71 26.34 -20.13
CA SER A 204 56.71 27.24 -20.75
C SER A 204 55.59 26.39 -21.38
N GLU A 205 54.34 26.88 -21.40
CA GLU A 205 53.48 27.11 -22.59
C GLU A 205 52.00 27.22 -22.18
N GLU A 206 51.46 28.43 -22.31
CA GLU A 206 50.03 28.74 -22.33
C GLU A 206 49.57 28.84 -23.79
N LEU A 207 48.35 28.39 -24.11
CA LEU A 207 47.54 29.04 -25.14
C LEU A 207 46.07 29.08 -24.73
N ASN A 208 45.60 30.30 -24.47
CA ASN A 208 44.20 30.67 -24.28
C ASN A 208 43.42 30.58 -25.60
N THR A 209 42.11 30.34 -25.52
CA THR A 209 41.11 31.28 -26.04
C THR A 209 39.70 30.90 -25.60
N SER A 210 38.95 31.93 -25.22
CA SER A 210 37.50 31.91 -25.00
C SER A 210 36.81 32.53 -26.22
N ILE A 211 35.50 32.28 -26.34
CA ILE A 211 34.43 33.13 -26.91
C ILE A 211 33.62 32.52 -28.09
N LEU A 212 32.29 32.64 -27.92
CA LEU A 212 31.19 32.87 -28.87
C LEU A 212 30.22 31.72 -29.25
N LEU A 213 28.95 31.99 -28.90
CA LEU A 213 27.72 31.51 -29.52
C LEU A 213 27.62 31.95 -30.99
N THR A 214 27.09 31.12 -31.89
CA THR A 214 26.20 31.51 -33.02
C THR A 214 25.53 30.29 -33.68
N ASN A 215 24.41 30.57 -34.35
CA ASN A 215 23.33 29.70 -34.85
C ASN A 215 23.65 28.77 -36.04
N ASP A 216 22.74 27.80 -36.22
CA ASP A 216 22.16 27.22 -37.45
C ASP A 216 23.04 26.96 -38.69
N SER A 217 23.11 25.70 -39.12
CA SER A 217 22.37 25.16 -40.29
C SER A 217 22.99 23.89 -40.93
N LEU A 218 22.11 22.90 -41.18
CA LEU A 218 22.02 21.98 -42.33
C LEU A 218 23.04 20.82 -42.57
N ILE A 219 22.45 19.67 -42.99
CA ILE A 219 22.98 18.52 -43.80
C ILE A 219 23.74 17.43 -43.00
N GLU A 220 23.51 16.11 -43.06
CA GLU A 220 22.66 15.17 -43.81
C GLU A 220 22.51 13.84 -43.02
N HIS A 221 21.48 13.08 -43.37
CA HIS A 221 21.28 11.68 -43.01
C HIS A 221 22.37 10.78 -43.60
N ASP A 222 22.82 9.78 -42.85
CA ASP A 222 23.15 8.50 -43.47
C ASP A 222 22.89 7.28 -42.57
N ASN A 223 22.42 6.24 -43.25
CA ASN A 223 21.83 5.01 -42.75
C ASN A 223 22.89 4.04 -42.18
N ILE A 224 22.60 3.40 -41.06
CA ILE A 224 23.28 2.15 -40.67
C ILE A 224 22.22 1.10 -40.31
N GLU A 225 22.10 0.09 -41.19
CA GLU A 225 21.34 -1.13 -40.99
C GLU A 225 21.92 -1.95 -39.82
N MET A 226 21.05 -2.39 -38.90
CA MET A 226 21.38 -3.46 -37.94
C MET A 226 21.08 -4.82 -38.57
N GLN A 227 22.12 -5.62 -38.78
CA GLN A 227 22.01 -7.06 -39.02
C GLN A 227 21.88 -7.85 -37.70
N PRO A 228 21.22 -9.02 -37.71
CA PRO A 228 21.04 -9.85 -36.52
C PRO A 228 22.35 -10.56 -36.15
N ILE A 229 22.68 -10.58 -34.86
CA ILE A 229 23.85 -11.29 -34.34
C ILE A 229 23.45 -12.74 -34.08
N ASP A 230 24.14 -13.66 -34.76
CA ASP A 230 24.10 -15.11 -34.55
C ASP A 230 24.73 -15.48 -33.20
N ASP A 231 24.03 -16.35 -32.47
CA ASP A 231 24.54 -17.08 -31.30
C ASP A 231 25.60 -18.11 -31.75
N ASN A 232 26.88 -17.86 -31.42
CA ASN A 232 27.87 -18.86 -30.95
C ASN A 232 29.33 -18.38 -31.14
N SER A 233 29.89 -17.67 -30.15
CA SER A 233 31.32 -17.77 -29.80
C SER A 233 31.60 -17.09 -28.46
N ILE A 234 31.78 -17.87 -27.40
CA ILE A 234 32.25 -17.38 -26.09
C ILE A 234 33.77 -17.22 -26.18
N SER A 235 34.25 -15.98 -26.20
CA SER A 235 35.61 -15.62 -25.81
C SER A 235 35.55 -14.76 -24.54
N PRO A 236 36.52 -14.87 -23.60
CA PRO A 236 36.51 -14.06 -22.39
C PRO A 236 36.74 -12.58 -22.72
N PRO A 237 36.04 -11.64 -22.07
CA PRO A 237 36.22 -10.22 -22.34
C PRO A 237 37.62 -9.74 -21.90
N SER A 238 38.24 -8.94 -22.75
CA SER A 238 39.52 -8.28 -22.49
C SER A 238 39.35 -7.13 -21.48
N TRP A 239 40.21 -7.10 -20.46
CA TRP A 239 40.16 -6.21 -19.29
C TRP A 239 40.58 -4.75 -19.54
N GLN A 240 40.20 -4.13 -20.65
CA GLN A 240 40.81 -2.86 -21.08
C GLN A 240 39.91 -1.63 -21.12
N SER A 241 38.66 -1.71 -20.63
CA SER A 241 37.71 -0.59 -20.68
C SER A 241 36.94 -0.35 -19.37
N LEU A 242 37.64 -0.24 -18.24
CA LEU A 242 37.05 0.28 -17.00
C LEU A 242 37.89 1.47 -16.49
N HIS A 243 37.59 2.68 -17.00
CA HIS A 243 38.15 3.92 -16.48
C HIS A 243 37.54 4.23 -15.10
N ILE A 244 38.15 3.70 -14.04
CA ILE A 244 37.89 4.13 -12.66
C ILE A 244 38.78 5.35 -12.37
N ALA A 245 38.17 6.50 -12.07
CA ALA A 245 38.91 7.66 -11.59
C ALA A 245 39.63 7.31 -10.26
N PRO A 246 40.95 7.54 -10.13
CA PRO A 246 41.67 7.20 -8.91
C PRO A 246 41.40 8.27 -7.84
N ASP A 247 40.43 8.00 -6.95
CA ASP A 247 40.36 8.68 -5.66
C ASP A 247 41.58 8.25 -4.81
N CYS A 248 42.66 9.02 -4.93
CA CYS A 248 43.76 8.97 -3.98
C CYS A 248 43.28 9.39 -2.58
N PHE A 249 43.91 8.79 -1.54
CA PHE A 249 43.71 8.96 -0.10
C PHE A 249 43.11 10.31 0.38
N PRO A 250 42.32 10.34 1.48
CA PRO A 250 41.72 11.58 2.01
C PRO A 250 42.76 12.69 2.21
N ASN A 251 42.51 13.84 1.57
CA ASN A 251 43.35 15.05 1.53
C ASN A 251 43.75 15.64 2.90
N ALA A 252 43.21 15.13 4.01
CA ALA A 252 43.60 15.53 5.36
C ALA A 252 44.96 14.94 5.78
N ILE A 253 45.35 13.76 5.26
CA ILE A 253 46.60 13.08 5.65
C ILE A 253 47.78 13.52 4.77
N SER A 254 47.53 13.88 3.51
CA SER A 254 48.57 14.37 2.58
C SER A 254 49.15 15.75 2.97
N LYS A 255 48.42 16.52 3.79
CA LYS A 255 48.87 17.83 4.30
C LYS A 255 49.89 17.72 5.44
N TYR A 256 49.90 16.62 6.19
CA TYR A 256 50.80 16.43 7.34
C TYR A 256 52.02 15.55 7.03
N PHE A 257 51.98 14.75 5.96
CA PHE A 257 53.11 13.93 5.50
C PHE A 257 53.38 14.14 4.01
N THR A 258 54.01 15.26 3.65
CA THR A 258 54.41 15.58 2.26
C THR A 258 55.43 14.60 1.66
N CYS A 259 56.20 13.89 2.48
CA CYS A 259 57.14 12.84 2.06
C CYS A 259 56.41 11.59 1.48
N CYS A 260 55.20 11.29 1.92
CA CYS A 260 54.50 10.06 1.54
C CYS A 260 53.64 10.18 0.26
N SER A 261 53.38 11.39 -0.24
CA SER A 261 52.59 11.58 -1.47
C SER A 261 53.41 11.45 -2.77
N LYS A 262 54.74 11.61 -2.70
CA LYS A 262 55.63 11.59 -3.87
C LYS A 262 56.37 10.27 -4.10
N CYS A 263 56.15 9.25 -3.28
CA CYS A 263 56.80 7.95 -3.41
C CYS A 263 55.82 6.80 -3.16
N ILE A 264 54.89 6.57 -4.09
CA ILE A 264 54.29 5.23 -4.25
C ILE A 264 54.86 4.67 -5.55
N PRO A 265 55.65 3.57 -5.51
CA PRO A 265 56.15 2.95 -6.74
C PRO A 265 54.96 2.50 -7.60
N LYS A 266 55.04 2.68 -8.93
CA LYS A 266 53.98 2.31 -9.89
C LYS A 266 53.45 0.88 -9.67
N SER A 267 54.31 -0.04 -9.25
CA SER A 267 53.95 -1.43 -8.92
C SER A 267 52.98 -1.59 -7.72
N ILE A 268 53.04 -0.71 -6.72
CA ILE A 268 52.10 -0.71 -5.58
C ILE A 268 50.76 -0.10 -6.00
N GLN A 269 50.79 0.94 -6.84
CA GLN A 269 49.58 1.57 -7.36
C GLN A 269 48.80 0.61 -8.27
N GLU A 270 49.46 -0.09 -9.19
CA GLU A 270 48.84 -1.11 -10.05
C GLU A 270 48.23 -2.26 -9.24
N ARG A 271 48.96 -2.75 -8.22
CA ARG A 271 48.45 -3.77 -7.28
C ARG A 271 47.23 -3.29 -6.49
N TRP A 272 47.23 -2.04 -6.05
CA TRP A 272 46.11 -1.44 -5.33
C TRP A 272 44.88 -1.27 -6.23
N THR A 273 45.06 -0.78 -7.45
CA THR A 273 43.98 -0.63 -8.44
C THR A 273 43.40 -1.99 -8.84
N TYR A 274 44.26 -3.00 -9.05
CA TYR A 274 43.82 -4.38 -9.29
C TYR A 274 43.00 -4.92 -8.11
N PHE A 275 43.47 -4.71 -6.87
CA PHE A 275 42.74 -5.15 -5.68
C PHE A 275 41.38 -4.47 -5.53
N ARG A 276 41.27 -3.15 -5.82
CA ARG A 276 40.00 -2.43 -5.83
C ARG A 276 39.05 -2.95 -6.91
N SER A 277 39.56 -3.22 -8.11
CA SER A 277 38.77 -3.79 -9.22
C SER A 277 38.25 -5.18 -8.86
N LEU A 278 39.08 -6.02 -8.24
CA LEU A 278 38.67 -7.34 -7.77
C LEU A 278 37.61 -7.23 -6.65
N ALA A 279 37.78 -6.31 -5.70
CA ALA A 279 36.80 -6.07 -4.65
C ALA A 279 35.45 -5.61 -5.23
N HIS A 280 35.46 -4.73 -6.23
CA HIS A 280 34.25 -4.27 -6.91
C HIS A 280 33.55 -5.42 -7.65
N TYR A 281 34.31 -6.22 -8.41
CA TYR A 281 33.79 -7.42 -9.07
C TYR A 281 33.15 -8.42 -8.08
N ILE A 282 33.77 -8.66 -6.93
CA ILE A 282 33.22 -9.55 -5.89
C ILE A 282 31.92 -8.99 -5.32
N VAL A 283 31.88 -7.69 -4.99
CA VAL A 283 30.71 -7.06 -4.34
C VAL A 283 29.49 -7.03 -5.28
N GLU A 284 29.69 -6.87 -6.59
CA GLU A 284 28.61 -6.84 -7.59
C GLU A 284 28.19 -8.23 -8.09
N HIS A 285 28.93 -9.28 -7.72
CA HIS A 285 28.62 -10.63 -8.17
C HIS A 285 27.33 -11.17 -7.52
N GLN A 286 26.40 -11.67 -8.35
CA GLN A 286 25.08 -12.16 -7.90
C GLN A 286 25.15 -13.22 -6.79
N TYR A 287 26.14 -14.11 -6.83
CA TYR A 287 26.31 -15.14 -5.79
C TYR A 287 26.81 -14.57 -4.45
N PHE A 288 27.62 -13.50 -4.49
CA PHE A 288 28.04 -12.82 -3.27
C PHE A 288 26.85 -12.11 -2.63
N GLU A 289 26.03 -11.45 -3.44
CA GLU A 289 24.79 -10.84 -2.97
C GLU A 289 23.82 -11.88 -2.38
N LEU A 290 23.59 -13.00 -3.06
CA LEU A 290 22.77 -14.11 -2.56
C LEU A 290 23.30 -14.67 -1.23
N LEU A 291 24.62 -14.85 -1.10
CA LEU A 291 25.25 -15.33 0.14
C LEU A 291 25.00 -14.37 1.30
N ILE A 292 25.12 -13.05 1.07
CA ILE A 292 24.85 -12.04 2.10
C ILE A 292 23.37 -12.04 2.48
N ILE A 293 22.45 -12.16 1.52
CA ILE A 293 21.00 -12.25 1.80
C ILE A 293 20.68 -13.48 2.65
N ILE A 294 21.19 -14.67 2.29
CA ILE A 294 21.03 -15.90 3.08
C ILE A 294 21.60 -15.71 4.48
N SER A 295 22.77 -15.07 4.61
CA SER A 295 23.40 -14.79 5.91
C SER A 295 22.57 -13.84 6.78
N ILE A 296 21.92 -12.83 6.18
CA ILE A 296 21.01 -11.91 6.89
C ILE A 296 19.77 -12.66 7.40
N LEU A 297 19.15 -13.49 6.56
CA LEU A 297 17.98 -14.28 6.95
C LEU A 297 18.31 -15.32 8.03
N ALA A 298 19.45 -16.00 7.90
CA ALA A 298 19.93 -16.95 8.90
C ALA A 298 20.26 -16.26 10.23
N SER A 299 20.93 -15.10 10.20
CA SER A 299 21.22 -14.30 11.39
C SER A 299 19.95 -13.81 12.10
N SER A 300 18.95 -13.39 11.32
CA SER A 300 17.65 -12.97 11.87
C SER A 300 16.90 -14.14 12.49
N THR A 301 16.90 -15.31 11.83
CA THR A 301 16.29 -16.53 12.35
C THR A 301 16.95 -16.99 13.66
N SER A 302 18.28 -16.92 13.74
CA SER A 302 19.03 -17.21 14.97
C SER A 302 18.54 -16.37 16.15
N LEU A 303 18.24 -15.09 15.92
CA LEU A 303 17.76 -14.17 16.95
C LEU A 303 16.31 -14.48 17.40
N ALA A 304 15.46 -14.92 16.46
CA ALA A 304 14.09 -15.37 16.77
C ALA A 304 14.05 -16.66 17.60
N LEU A 305 15.10 -17.48 17.54
CA LEU A 305 15.20 -18.72 18.33
C LEU A 305 15.71 -18.48 19.76
N GLU A 306 16.16 -17.27 20.11
CA GLU A 306 16.60 -16.93 21.47
C GLU A 306 15.43 -16.61 22.41
N ASP A 307 14.67 -17.63 22.81
CA ASP A 307 13.51 -17.51 23.72
C ASP A 307 13.78 -18.01 25.16
N VAL A 308 12.76 -17.92 26.04
CA VAL A 308 12.83 -18.37 27.44
C VAL A 308 13.12 -19.88 27.54
N ASN A 309 12.50 -20.68 26.68
CA ASN A 309 12.66 -22.14 26.68
C ASN A 309 14.08 -22.55 26.27
N THR A 310 14.64 -21.83 25.31
CA THR A 310 15.98 -22.05 24.78
C THR A 310 17.04 -21.75 25.82
N ARG A 311 16.81 -20.79 26.73
CA ARG A 311 17.74 -20.50 27.83
C ARG A 311 17.97 -21.66 28.78
N GLN A 312 17.02 -22.61 28.85
CA GLN A 312 17.16 -23.82 29.65
C GLN A 312 18.05 -24.88 28.99
N LYS A 313 18.38 -24.74 27.69
CA LYS A 313 19.20 -25.67 26.91
C LYS A 313 20.60 -25.09 26.64
N PRO A 314 21.60 -25.35 27.50
CA PRO A 314 22.91 -24.70 27.42
C PRO A 314 23.69 -25.02 26.13
N THR A 315 23.53 -26.22 25.58
CA THR A 315 24.17 -26.63 24.32
C THR A 315 23.67 -25.80 23.14
N PHE A 316 22.38 -25.53 23.06
CA PHE A 316 21.78 -24.75 21.98
C PHE A 316 22.16 -23.28 22.07
N LEU A 317 22.20 -22.70 23.27
CA LEU A 317 22.71 -21.34 23.49
C LEU A 317 24.17 -21.18 23.05
N TYR A 318 25.02 -22.18 23.33
CA TYR A 318 26.41 -22.16 22.89
C TYR A 318 26.53 -22.16 21.36
N VAL A 319 25.72 -22.99 20.68
CA VAL A 319 25.67 -23.04 19.21
C VAL A 319 25.19 -21.71 18.62
N LEU A 320 24.13 -21.11 19.17
CA LEU A 320 23.64 -19.79 18.74
C LEU A 320 24.71 -18.71 18.92
N SER A 321 25.44 -18.73 20.03
CA SER A 321 26.55 -17.79 20.28
C SER A 321 27.68 -17.93 19.25
N ILE A 322 28.00 -19.15 18.81
CA ILE A 322 28.97 -19.38 17.73
C ILE A 322 28.46 -18.79 16.41
N PHE A 323 27.21 -19.07 16.04
CA PHE A 323 26.61 -18.51 14.83
C PHE A 323 26.65 -16.98 14.83
N ASP A 324 26.34 -16.34 15.96
CA ASP A 324 26.40 -14.90 16.13
C ASP A 324 27.79 -14.31 15.84
N LYS A 325 28.85 -15.00 16.28
CA LYS A 325 30.25 -14.63 15.99
C LYS A 325 30.56 -14.79 14.51
N ILE A 326 30.15 -15.91 13.90
CA ILE A 326 30.34 -16.18 12.46
C ILE A 326 29.67 -15.08 11.62
N PHE A 327 28.41 -14.74 11.89
CA PHE A 327 27.70 -13.69 11.16
C PHE A 327 28.36 -12.31 11.33
N THR A 328 28.83 -11.99 12.53
CA THR A 328 29.54 -10.73 12.78
C THR A 328 30.83 -10.64 11.96
N VAL A 329 31.59 -11.74 11.83
CA VAL A 329 32.77 -11.81 10.97
C VAL A 329 32.40 -11.64 9.49
N ILE A 330 31.37 -12.35 9.01
CA ILE A 330 30.90 -12.24 7.61
C ILE A 330 30.52 -10.79 7.28
N PHE A 331 29.75 -10.12 8.13
CA PHE A 331 29.33 -8.74 7.88
C PHE A 331 30.45 -7.71 8.03
N THR A 332 31.44 -7.98 8.89
CA THR A 332 32.65 -7.14 8.99
C THR A 332 33.49 -7.27 7.71
N PHE A 333 33.60 -8.49 7.18
CA PHE A 333 34.29 -8.73 5.90
C PHE A 333 33.57 -8.06 4.73
N GLU A 334 32.24 -8.15 4.66
CA GLU A 334 31.40 -7.42 3.69
C GLU A 334 31.67 -5.91 3.74
N LEU A 335 31.69 -5.31 4.94
CA LEU A 335 31.94 -3.88 5.13
C LEU A 335 33.33 -3.47 4.60
N ILE A 336 34.36 -4.26 4.93
CA ILE A 336 35.74 -4.01 4.48
C ILE A 336 35.84 -4.11 2.96
N LEU A 337 35.21 -5.12 2.32
CA LEU A 337 35.17 -5.23 0.86
C LEU A 337 34.48 -4.02 0.22
N LYS A 338 33.36 -3.54 0.77
CA LYS A 338 32.67 -2.34 0.28
C LYS A 338 33.55 -1.08 0.41
N TRP A 339 34.35 -0.95 1.47
CA TRP A 339 35.29 0.17 1.62
C TRP A 339 36.39 0.15 0.56
N PHE A 340 36.90 -1.04 0.21
CA PHE A 340 37.89 -1.17 -0.86
C PHE A 340 37.28 -0.96 -2.26
N ALA A 341 36.07 -1.47 -2.51
CA ALA A 341 35.37 -1.31 -3.78
C ALA A 341 34.98 0.16 -4.05
N TYR A 342 34.17 0.75 -3.16
CA TYR A 342 33.59 2.08 -3.38
C TYR A 342 34.49 3.22 -2.88
N GLY A 343 35.38 2.97 -1.91
CA GLY A 343 36.10 4.00 -1.17
C GLY A 343 35.29 4.56 0.00
N ILE A 344 35.97 5.04 1.04
CA ILE A 344 35.36 5.52 2.30
C ILE A 344 34.40 6.69 2.03
N SER A 345 34.78 7.64 1.15
CA SER A 345 33.96 8.82 0.85
C SER A 345 32.62 8.42 0.22
N ASN A 346 32.66 7.68 -0.89
CA ASN A 346 31.46 7.25 -1.62
C ASN A 346 30.63 6.22 -0.83
N TYR A 347 31.25 5.47 0.08
CA TYR A 347 30.53 4.60 0.99
C TYR A 347 29.60 5.39 1.93
N PHE A 348 30.09 6.48 2.52
CA PHE A 348 29.36 7.30 3.48
C PHE A 348 28.44 8.35 2.85
N THR A 349 28.34 8.45 1.52
CA THR A 349 27.29 9.27 0.88
C THR A 349 25.94 8.54 0.87
N ASN A 350 25.95 7.23 0.61
CA ASN A 350 24.74 6.41 0.53
C ASN A 350 24.13 6.12 1.93
N GLY A 351 22.84 6.46 2.11
CA GLY A 351 22.09 6.25 3.35
C GLY A 351 22.01 4.78 3.79
N TRP A 352 21.90 3.84 2.86
CA TRP A 352 21.81 2.41 3.17
C TRP A 352 23.13 1.85 3.69
N ASN A 353 24.25 2.30 3.13
CA ASN A 353 25.59 1.94 3.60
C ASN A 353 25.88 2.50 5.01
N LYS A 354 25.31 3.67 5.36
CA LYS A 354 25.36 4.20 6.74
C LYS A 354 24.63 3.29 7.72
N LEU A 355 23.43 2.80 7.35
CA LEU A 355 22.67 1.85 8.17
C LEU A 355 23.44 0.55 8.37
N ASP A 356 23.98 -0.03 7.30
CA ASP A 356 24.82 -1.24 7.38
C ASP A 356 26.04 -1.03 8.32
N PHE A 357 26.70 0.12 8.21
CA PHE A 357 27.85 0.46 9.05
C PHE A 357 27.48 0.54 10.54
N VAL A 358 26.36 1.17 10.89
CA VAL A 358 25.88 1.26 12.28
C VAL A 358 25.61 -0.14 12.85
N ILE A 359 24.92 -1.01 12.09
CA ILE A 359 24.56 -2.36 12.54
C ILE A 359 25.81 -3.22 12.77
N VAL A 360 26.79 -3.17 11.85
CA VAL A 360 28.05 -3.91 11.99
C VAL A 360 28.85 -3.38 13.18
N THR A 361 28.92 -2.06 13.35
CA THR A 361 29.67 -1.42 14.46
C THR A 361 29.11 -1.82 15.83
N VAL A 362 27.78 -1.83 16.00
CA VAL A 362 27.14 -2.28 17.26
C VAL A 362 27.47 -3.75 17.54
N SER A 363 27.47 -4.60 16.51
CA SER A 363 27.77 -6.04 16.66
C SER A 363 29.25 -6.29 17.00
N VAL A 364 30.16 -5.56 16.36
CA VAL A 364 31.61 -5.63 16.64
C VAL A 364 31.90 -5.11 18.04
N LEU A 365 31.33 -3.97 18.44
CA LEU A 365 31.56 -3.40 19.76
C LEU A 365 31.09 -4.34 20.87
N GLY A 366 29.93 -4.98 20.71
CA GLY A 366 29.45 -6.00 21.65
C GLY A 366 30.42 -7.18 21.78
N THR A 367 30.95 -7.68 20.65
CA THR A 367 31.92 -8.80 20.65
C THR A 367 33.25 -8.41 21.30
N ILE A 368 33.72 -7.19 21.10
CA ILE A 368 34.94 -6.67 21.72
C ILE A 368 34.77 -6.55 23.24
N LEU A 369 33.62 -6.04 23.70
CA LEU A 369 33.34 -5.89 25.14
C LEU A 369 33.26 -7.25 25.85
N ASP A 370 32.67 -8.26 25.19
CA ASP A 370 32.64 -9.64 25.69
C ASP A 370 34.07 -10.22 25.82
N LEU A 371 34.98 -9.88 24.91
CA LEU A 371 36.38 -10.33 24.95
C LEU A 371 37.17 -9.71 26.12
N PHE A 372 36.93 -8.44 26.44
CA PHE A 372 37.61 -7.73 27.55
C PHE A 372 36.99 -8.00 28.93
N GLY A 373 35.92 -8.79 29.02
CA GLY A 373 35.28 -9.16 30.29
C GLY A 373 34.53 -8.03 30.99
N ILE A 374 34.20 -6.93 30.28
CA ILE A 374 33.47 -5.76 30.82
C ILE A 374 31.94 -5.89 30.57
N ALA A 375 31.49 -7.08 30.16
CA ALA A 375 30.15 -7.31 29.61
C ALA A 375 28.99 -7.16 30.62
N ASP A 376 29.25 -7.22 31.93
CA ASP A 376 28.21 -7.25 32.97
C ASP A 376 27.68 -5.87 33.39
N ILE A 377 28.23 -4.77 32.84
CA ILE A 377 27.74 -3.43 33.14
C ILE A 377 26.33 -3.25 32.49
N PRO A 378 25.32 -2.75 33.22
CA PRO A 378 23.94 -2.62 32.73
C PRO A 378 23.81 -1.84 31.41
N ALA A 379 24.65 -0.83 31.20
CA ALA A 379 24.70 -0.04 29.96
C ALA A 379 25.17 -0.85 28.73
N PHE A 380 25.99 -1.89 28.91
CA PHE A 380 26.41 -2.76 27.82
C PHE A 380 25.45 -3.93 27.60
N LYS A 381 24.66 -4.29 28.61
CA LYS A 381 23.55 -5.24 28.50
C LYS A 381 22.45 -4.73 27.55
N SER A 382 22.16 -3.42 27.55
CA SER A 382 21.20 -2.82 26.62
C SER A 382 21.71 -2.81 25.17
N MET A 383 23.03 -2.69 24.93
CA MET A 383 23.61 -2.75 23.58
C MET A 383 23.40 -4.11 22.90
N ARG A 384 23.31 -5.20 23.67
CA ARG A 384 23.00 -6.53 23.13
C ARG A 384 21.57 -6.61 22.57
N THR A 385 20.64 -5.82 23.11
CA THR A 385 19.25 -5.75 22.60
C THR A 385 19.16 -5.06 21.23
N LEU A 386 20.12 -4.18 20.90
CA LEU A 386 20.20 -3.53 19.58
C LEU A 386 20.52 -4.51 18.43
N ARG A 387 20.89 -5.77 18.72
CA ARG A 387 20.97 -6.84 17.70
C ARG A 387 19.62 -7.08 17.01
N ALA A 388 18.50 -6.72 17.66
CA ALA A 388 17.17 -6.70 17.07
C ALA A 388 17.05 -5.82 15.81
N LEU A 389 18.01 -4.92 15.57
CA LEU A 389 18.06 -4.06 14.37
C LEU A 389 18.70 -4.75 13.15
N ARG A 390 19.35 -5.91 13.30
CA ARG A 390 19.98 -6.64 12.17
C ARG A 390 19.03 -6.97 11.00
N PRO A 391 17.75 -7.34 11.21
CA PRO A 391 16.79 -7.53 10.13
C PRO A 391 16.59 -6.29 9.25
N LEU A 392 16.93 -5.07 9.73
CA LEU A 392 16.90 -3.86 8.89
C LEU A 392 17.85 -3.93 7.69
N LYS A 393 18.91 -4.77 7.74
CA LYS A 393 19.77 -5.00 6.56
C LYS A 393 18.99 -5.60 5.39
N ALA A 394 17.86 -6.28 5.62
CA ALA A 394 17.02 -6.78 4.54
C ALA A 394 16.36 -5.65 3.72
N LEU A 395 16.10 -4.49 4.34
CA LEU A 395 15.48 -3.33 3.68
C LEU A 395 16.35 -2.79 2.54
N SER A 396 17.67 -2.84 2.70
CA SER A 396 18.60 -2.38 1.67
C SER A 396 18.75 -3.37 0.52
N ARG A 397 18.28 -4.62 0.66
CA ARG A 397 18.48 -5.70 -0.33
C ARG A 397 17.25 -5.99 -1.17
N PHE A 398 16.05 -5.94 -0.58
CA PHE A 398 14.82 -6.17 -1.34
C PHE A 398 14.35 -4.90 -2.04
N GLU A 399 14.36 -4.91 -3.36
CA GLU A 399 13.93 -3.78 -4.20
C GLU A 399 12.49 -3.36 -3.91
N GLY A 400 11.57 -4.33 -3.79
CA GLY A 400 10.16 -4.07 -3.47
C GLY A 400 9.98 -3.34 -2.13
N ILE A 401 10.72 -3.74 -1.09
CA ILE A 401 10.65 -3.09 0.22
C ILE A 401 11.32 -1.70 0.18
N ARG A 402 12.42 -1.54 -0.57
CA ARG A 402 13.12 -0.26 -0.71
C ARG A 402 12.21 0.82 -1.29
N ILE A 403 11.42 0.49 -2.31
CA ILE A 403 10.45 1.41 -2.92
C ILE A 403 9.44 1.88 -1.87
N VAL A 404 8.86 0.95 -1.12
CA VAL A 404 7.88 1.22 -0.06
C VAL A 404 8.49 2.10 1.05
N VAL A 405 9.71 1.80 1.50
CA VAL A 405 10.39 2.57 2.54
C VAL A 405 10.79 3.97 2.07
N ASN A 406 11.27 4.12 0.84
CA ASN A 406 11.55 5.43 0.24
C ASN A 406 10.27 6.28 0.15
N ALA A 407 9.15 5.66 -0.22
CA ALA A 407 7.87 6.34 -0.25
C ALA A 407 7.43 6.82 1.14
N LEU A 408 7.58 5.97 2.17
CA LEU A 408 7.32 6.36 3.55
C LEU A 408 8.23 7.51 3.99
N PHE A 409 9.54 7.44 3.73
CA PHE A 409 10.49 8.51 4.10
C PHE A 409 10.15 9.84 3.43
N GLY A 410 9.71 9.83 2.17
CA GLY A 410 9.24 11.05 1.50
C GLY A 410 7.96 11.63 2.12
N ALA A 411 7.15 10.82 2.79
CA ALA A 411 5.92 11.24 3.45
C ALA A 411 6.16 11.75 4.89
N ILE A 412 7.22 11.30 5.57
CA ILE A 412 7.52 11.65 6.98
C ILE A 412 7.50 13.16 7.26
N PRO A 413 8.09 14.05 6.42
CA PRO A 413 8.05 15.49 6.70
C PRO A 413 6.62 16.05 6.75
N SER A 414 5.76 15.60 5.84
CA SER A 414 4.35 16.02 5.80
C SER A 414 3.58 15.46 6.99
N ILE A 415 3.79 14.18 7.32
CA ILE A 415 3.21 13.51 8.49
C ILE A 415 3.62 14.20 9.79
N PHE A 416 4.90 14.58 9.93
CA PHE A 416 5.41 15.24 11.13
C PHE A 416 4.75 16.60 11.34
N ASN A 417 4.53 17.37 10.27
CA ASN A 417 3.79 18.63 10.33
C ASN A 417 2.36 18.42 10.86
N VAL A 418 1.65 17.40 10.36
CA VAL A 418 0.29 17.05 10.83
C VAL A 418 0.33 16.61 12.29
N LEU A 419 1.24 15.69 12.65
CA LEU A 419 1.41 15.20 14.01
C LEU A 419 1.62 16.36 14.98
N LEU A 420 2.45 17.34 14.62
CA LEU A 420 2.72 18.48 15.48
C LEU A 420 1.45 19.32 15.68
N VAL A 421 0.68 19.58 14.62
CA VAL A 421 -0.61 20.28 14.77
C VAL A 421 -1.57 19.50 15.67
N CYS A 422 -1.66 18.18 15.50
CA CYS A 422 -2.46 17.31 16.37
C CYS A 422 -2.01 17.38 17.84
N LEU A 423 -0.69 17.36 18.10
CA LEU A 423 -0.16 17.50 19.46
C LEU A 423 -0.52 18.87 20.06
N VAL A 424 -0.40 19.97 19.33
CA VAL A 424 -0.81 21.30 19.83
C VAL A 424 -2.30 21.34 20.15
N PHE A 425 -3.13 20.70 19.33
CA PHE A 425 -4.57 20.62 19.57
C PHE A 425 -4.89 19.77 20.80
N TRP A 426 -4.25 18.60 20.93
CA TRP A 426 -4.41 17.70 22.08
C TRP A 426 -3.87 18.33 23.37
N LEU A 427 -2.87 19.21 23.29
CA LEU A 427 -2.38 19.97 24.44
C LEU A 427 -3.49 20.76 25.13
N ILE A 428 -4.38 21.38 24.35
CA ILE A 428 -5.51 22.17 24.87
C ILE A 428 -6.43 21.28 25.69
N PHE A 429 -6.80 20.11 25.16
CA PHE A 429 -7.65 19.15 25.86
C PHE A 429 -6.94 18.52 27.05
N SER A 430 -5.65 18.26 26.97
CA SER A 430 -4.87 17.70 28.08
C SER A 430 -4.78 18.69 29.24
N ILE A 431 -4.48 19.97 28.98
CA ILE A 431 -4.49 21.02 30.01
C ILE A 431 -5.89 21.17 30.63
N MET A 432 -6.94 21.16 29.81
CA MET A 432 -8.33 21.21 30.30
C MET A 432 -8.68 19.98 31.15
N GLY A 433 -8.24 18.79 30.74
CA GLY A 433 -8.45 17.55 31.48
C GLY A 433 -7.74 17.55 32.83
N VAL A 434 -6.50 18.02 32.88
CA VAL A 434 -5.75 18.19 34.14
C VAL A 434 -6.49 19.13 35.09
N GLN A 435 -7.02 20.26 34.59
CA GLN A 435 -7.79 21.18 35.41
C GLN A 435 -9.10 20.59 35.95
N LEU A 436 -9.74 19.68 35.21
CA LEU A 436 -11.00 19.07 35.61
C LEU A 436 -10.83 17.87 36.56
N PHE A 437 -9.80 17.04 36.33
CA PHE A 437 -9.71 15.69 36.88
C PHE A 437 -8.45 15.41 37.72
N SER A 438 -7.47 16.31 37.77
CA SER A 438 -6.22 16.09 38.52
C SER A 438 -6.50 15.76 39.99
N GLY A 439 -5.94 14.64 40.46
CA GLY A 439 -6.10 14.14 41.84
C GLY A 439 -7.47 13.53 42.17
N LYS A 440 -8.41 13.44 41.22
CA LYS A 440 -9.78 12.96 41.47
C LYS A 440 -10.05 11.51 41.09
N PHE A 441 -9.10 10.83 40.42
CA PHE A 441 -9.24 9.44 39.97
C PHE A 441 -8.85 8.41 41.03
N TYR A 442 -8.57 8.86 42.26
CA TYR A 442 -8.28 7.94 43.35
C TYR A 442 -9.55 7.25 43.83
N LYS A 443 -9.41 5.97 44.19
CA LYS A 443 -10.49 5.14 44.74
C LYS A 443 -9.97 4.19 45.80
N CYS A 444 -10.81 3.92 46.78
CA CYS A 444 -10.57 2.87 47.76
C CYS A 444 -10.86 1.50 47.15
N VAL A 445 -9.89 0.59 47.23
CA VAL A 445 -9.97 -0.77 46.68
C VAL A 445 -9.63 -1.84 47.73
N TYR A 446 -10.16 -3.04 47.54
CA TYR A 446 -9.79 -4.20 48.37
C TYR A 446 -8.34 -4.63 48.10
N VAL A 447 -7.66 -5.07 49.15
CA VAL A 447 -6.28 -5.56 49.06
C VAL A 447 -6.23 -6.84 48.21
N GLY A 448 -5.53 -6.78 47.08
CA GLY A 448 -5.23 -7.94 46.22
C GLY A 448 -6.18 -8.17 45.04
N THR A 449 -7.44 -7.73 45.09
CA THR A 449 -8.35 -7.82 43.93
C THR A 449 -8.38 -6.53 43.10
N HIS A 450 -7.99 -5.39 43.68
CA HIS A 450 -8.07 -4.05 43.07
C HIS A 450 -9.50 -3.63 42.68
N ASP A 451 -10.51 -4.36 43.16
CA ASP A 451 -11.91 -3.99 42.98
C ASP A 451 -12.27 -2.84 43.91
N ARG A 452 -13.05 -1.89 43.40
CA ARG A 452 -13.56 -0.76 44.17
C ARG A 452 -14.44 -1.27 45.31
N VAL A 453 -14.22 -0.73 46.51
CA VAL A 453 -15.01 -1.08 47.70
C VAL A 453 -16.49 -0.78 47.47
N ASN A 454 -17.35 -1.71 47.89
CA ASN A 454 -18.80 -1.61 47.71
C ASN A 454 -19.37 -0.43 48.49
N VAL A 455 -20.45 0.16 47.94
CA VAL A 455 -21.17 1.28 48.58
C VAL A 455 -21.69 0.91 49.97
N SER A 456 -21.93 -0.39 50.24
CA SER A 456 -22.38 -0.91 51.53
C SER A 456 -21.42 -0.66 52.69
N GLU A 457 -20.12 -0.44 52.43
CA GLU A 457 -19.11 -0.23 53.47
C GLU A 457 -19.00 1.23 53.94
N ASN A 458 -19.76 2.15 53.34
CA ASN A 458 -19.91 3.55 53.76
C ASN A 458 -18.58 4.32 53.92
N ILE A 459 -17.59 4.02 53.08
CA ILE A 459 -16.32 4.75 52.99
C ILE A 459 -16.55 6.06 52.24
N LYS A 460 -16.24 7.19 52.87
CA LYS A 460 -16.47 8.51 52.26
C LYS A 460 -15.19 9.15 51.77
N ASN A 461 -14.12 9.09 52.57
CA ASN A 461 -12.86 9.77 52.27
C ASN A 461 -11.67 8.82 52.38
N LYS A 462 -10.51 9.27 51.87
CA LYS A 462 -9.23 8.55 51.99
C LYS A 462 -8.89 8.09 53.40
N ASN A 463 -9.15 8.94 54.41
CA ASN A 463 -8.86 8.59 55.80
C ASN A 463 -9.69 7.38 56.27
N ASP A 464 -10.96 7.28 55.85
CA ASP A 464 -11.83 6.16 56.19
C ASP A 464 -11.35 4.86 55.52
N CYS A 465 -10.87 4.97 54.28
CA CYS A 465 -10.27 3.86 53.53
C CYS A 465 -9.05 3.28 54.25
N LEU A 466 -8.10 4.15 54.62
CA LEU A 466 -6.88 3.74 55.31
C LEU A 466 -7.15 3.21 56.72
N ASN A 467 -8.12 3.79 57.44
CA ASN A 467 -8.56 3.30 58.75
C ASN A 467 -9.20 1.90 58.68
N SER A 468 -9.79 1.56 57.54
CA SER A 468 -10.44 0.26 57.30
C SER A 468 -9.49 -0.80 56.72
N ASN A 469 -8.18 -0.53 56.70
CA ASN A 469 -7.13 -1.41 56.16
C ASN A 469 -7.30 -1.72 54.66
N TYR A 470 -7.85 -0.77 53.90
CA TYR A 470 -7.93 -0.81 52.45
C TYR A 470 -6.86 0.06 51.81
N THR A 471 -6.66 -0.13 50.50
CA THR A 471 -5.67 0.61 49.72
C THR A 471 -6.34 1.76 48.96
N TRP A 472 -5.79 2.96 49.11
CA TRP A 472 -6.20 4.14 48.34
C TRP A 472 -5.34 4.23 47.08
N GLU A 473 -5.87 3.73 45.97
CA GLU A 473 -5.15 3.57 44.71
C GLU A 473 -5.60 4.61 43.67
N ASN A 474 -4.66 5.09 42.85
CA ASN A 474 -4.98 5.95 41.71
C ASN A 474 -5.20 5.10 40.46
N SER A 475 -6.11 5.52 39.58
CA SER A 475 -6.16 4.95 38.24
C SER A 475 -4.83 5.21 37.50
N ARG A 476 -4.32 4.18 36.84
CA ARG A 476 -3.00 4.19 36.19
C ARG A 476 -2.91 5.20 35.06
N ILE A 477 -4.00 5.35 34.32
CA ILE A 477 -4.14 6.35 33.26
C ILE A 477 -5.08 7.42 33.81
N ASN A 478 -4.50 8.59 34.05
CA ASN A 478 -5.18 9.70 34.71
C ASN A 478 -4.79 11.04 34.09
N PHE A 479 -5.29 12.12 34.68
CA PHE A 479 -5.02 13.49 34.26
C PHE A 479 -4.23 14.27 35.33
N ASP A 480 -3.33 13.62 36.07
CA ASP A 480 -2.55 14.32 37.10
C ASP A 480 -1.49 15.24 36.50
N ASN A 481 -0.91 14.83 35.36
CA ASN A 481 0.08 15.59 34.61
C ASN A 481 -0.30 15.64 33.13
N VAL A 482 0.09 16.71 32.44
CA VAL A 482 -0.21 16.91 31.00
C VAL A 482 0.27 15.74 30.14
N LEU A 483 1.45 15.15 30.44
CA LEU A 483 1.99 14.02 29.68
C LEU A 483 1.18 12.72 29.86
N ILE A 484 0.69 12.45 31.07
CA ILE A 484 -0.19 11.30 31.33
C ILE A 484 -1.58 11.58 30.74
N GLY A 485 -2.04 12.83 30.80
CA GLY A 485 -3.24 13.29 30.11
C GLY A 485 -3.16 13.11 28.58
N TYR A 486 -1.99 13.27 27.96
CA TYR A 486 -1.79 12.91 26.56
C TYR A 486 -1.99 11.42 26.31
N LEU A 487 -1.48 10.56 27.19
CA LEU A 487 -1.67 9.12 27.07
C LEU A 487 -3.14 8.72 27.25
N ALA A 488 -3.85 9.35 28.18
CA ALA A 488 -5.29 9.19 28.36
C ALA A 488 -6.06 9.60 27.10
N LEU A 489 -5.76 10.77 26.54
CA LEU A 489 -6.36 11.24 25.29
C LEU A 489 -5.99 10.35 24.10
N PHE A 490 -4.80 9.77 24.08
CA PHE A 490 -4.40 8.79 23.04
C PHE A 490 -5.23 7.50 23.11
N GLN A 491 -5.56 7.01 24.32
CA GLN A 491 -6.49 5.90 24.50
C GLN A 491 -7.92 6.23 24.05
N VAL A 492 -8.39 7.44 24.39
CA VAL A 492 -9.70 7.94 23.92
C VAL A 492 -9.71 8.08 22.40
N ALA A 493 -8.64 8.59 21.79
CA ALA A 493 -8.56 8.81 20.35
C ALA A 493 -8.53 7.50 19.55
N THR A 494 -7.93 6.45 20.09
CA THR A 494 -7.86 5.12 19.47
C THR A 494 -9.09 4.24 19.77
N PHE A 495 -10.02 4.70 20.62
CA PHE A 495 -11.17 3.93 21.09
C PHE A 495 -10.76 2.59 21.74
N LYS A 496 -9.75 2.63 22.61
CA LYS A 496 -9.24 1.46 23.35
C LYS A 496 -8.89 1.86 24.78
N GLY A 497 -9.51 1.20 25.77
CA GLY A 497 -9.38 1.60 27.19
C GLY A 497 -10.15 2.88 27.57
N TRP A 498 -10.78 3.54 26.61
CA TRP A 498 -11.49 4.81 26.80
C TRP A 498 -12.70 4.72 27.74
N ILE A 499 -13.34 3.56 27.85
CA ILE A 499 -14.51 3.34 28.72
C ILE A 499 -14.14 3.48 30.19
N GLU A 500 -13.00 2.93 30.61
CA GLU A 500 -12.53 3.00 32.00
C GLU A 500 -12.22 4.45 32.40
N ILE A 501 -11.56 5.21 31.50
CA ILE A 501 -11.26 6.63 31.71
C ILE A 501 -12.54 7.45 31.86
N MET A 502 -13.55 7.21 31.02
CA MET A 502 -14.84 7.89 31.12
C MET A 502 -15.61 7.50 32.38
N ALA A 503 -15.53 6.24 32.80
CA ALA A 503 -16.16 5.77 34.03
C ALA A 503 -15.52 6.45 35.27
N ASP A 504 -14.19 6.49 35.34
CA ASP A 504 -13.49 7.20 36.42
C ASP A 504 -13.81 8.72 36.39
N ALA A 505 -13.94 9.32 35.20
CA ALA A 505 -14.27 10.74 35.05
C ALA A 505 -15.72 11.09 35.43
N THR A 506 -16.68 10.21 35.14
CA THR A 506 -18.11 10.42 35.50
C THR A 506 -18.39 10.19 36.97
N ASP A 507 -17.59 9.33 37.61
CA ASP A 507 -17.70 9.04 39.03
C ASP A 507 -16.89 10.02 39.92
N ALA A 508 -16.00 10.80 39.32
CA ALA A 508 -15.12 11.74 40.02
C ALA A 508 -15.90 12.88 40.70
N LYS A 509 -15.59 13.12 41.98
CA LYS A 509 -16.20 14.18 42.80
C LYS A 509 -15.19 15.29 43.10
N ASP A 510 -14.34 15.05 44.10
CA ASP A 510 -13.28 15.96 44.52
C ASP A 510 -12.06 15.18 45.05
N VAL A 511 -10.95 15.88 45.29
CA VAL A 511 -9.68 15.30 45.73
C VAL A 511 -9.84 14.67 47.12
N ASP A 512 -9.26 13.47 47.31
CA ASP A 512 -9.30 12.66 48.54
C ASP A 512 -10.70 12.21 49.01
N ILE A 513 -11.72 12.35 48.16
CA ILE A 513 -13.10 11.89 48.40
C ILE A 513 -13.37 10.66 47.54
N GLN A 514 -14.02 9.64 48.12
CA GLN A 514 -14.39 8.43 47.41
C GLN A 514 -15.33 8.79 46.24
N PRO A 515 -15.03 8.33 45.01
CA PRO A 515 -15.90 8.57 43.87
C PRO A 515 -17.30 7.98 44.13
N GLU A 516 -18.31 8.47 43.41
CA GLU A 516 -19.70 8.03 43.53
C GLU A 516 -20.26 7.75 42.14
N TYR A 517 -21.06 6.70 41.99
CA TYR A 517 -21.52 6.25 40.67
C TYR A 517 -22.31 7.35 39.94
N GLU A 518 -21.86 7.72 38.73
CA GLU A 518 -22.52 8.67 37.82
C GLU A 518 -22.93 10.01 38.45
N ILE A 519 -22.13 10.56 39.36
CA ILE A 519 -22.45 11.85 40.02
C ILE A 519 -22.53 13.02 39.02
N ASN A 520 -21.70 12.99 37.97
CA ASN A 520 -21.71 14.01 36.92
C ASN A 520 -21.60 13.39 35.53
N VAL A 521 -22.72 12.88 35.04
CA VAL A 521 -22.82 12.25 33.71
C VAL A 521 -22.49 13.20 32.55
N TYR A 522 -22.70 14.51 32.71
CA TYR A 522 -22.45 15.51 31.67
C TYR A 522 -20.97 15.68 31.31
N ILE A 523 -20.06 15.16 32.14
CA ILE A 523 -18.62 15.09 31.83
C ILE A 523 -18.38 14.29 30.55
N LEU A 524 -19.25 13.35 30.18
CA LEU A 524 -19.15 12.62 28.90
C LEU A 524 -19.12 13.57 27.69
N LEU A 525 -19.70 14.76 27.77
CA LEU A 525 -19.61 15.76 26.71
C LEU A 525 -18.17 16.20 26.44
N TYR A 526 -17.30 16.27 27.46
CA TYR A 526 -15.87 16.55 27.27
C TYR A 526 -15.24 15.54 26.31
N PHE A 527 -15.53 14.24 26.51
CA PHE A 527 -15.00 13.17 25.66
C PHE A 527 -15.66 13.15 24.29
N VAL A 528 -16.97 13.41 24.19
CA VAL A 528 -17.66 13.55 22.88
C VAL A 528 -17.04 14.68 22.05
N PHE A 529 -16.81 15.85 22.66
CA PHE A 529 -16.14 16.97 21.99
C PHE A 529 -14.71 16.61 21.56
N PHE A 530 -13.94 15.95 22.43
CA PHE A 530 -12.61 15.48 22.07
C PHE A 530 -12.64 14.42 20.97
N ILE A 531 -13.60 13.51 20.94
CA ILE A 531 -13.69 12.49 19.90
C ILE A 531 -14.02 13.13 18.54
N ILE A 532 -14.98 14.07 18.50
CA ILE A 532 -15.36 14.77 17.26
C ILE A 532 -14.18 15.58 16.69
N PHE A 533 -13.56 16.43 17.50
CA PHE A 533 -12.51 17.34 17.02
C PHE A 533 -11.09 16.80 17.14
N GLY A 534 -10.83 15.98 18.15
CA GLY A 534 -9.51 15.47 18.50
C GLY A 534 -9.19 14.09 17.95
N SER A 535 -10.18 13.24 17.65
CA SER A 535 -10.00 11.93 17.01
C SER A 535 -10.45 11.95 15.55
N PHE A 536 -11.74 12.17 15.27
CA PHE A 536 -12.25 12.08 13.89
C PHE A 536 -11.59 13.11 12.97
N PHE A 537 -11.51 14.37 13.38
CA PHE A 537 -10.87 15.39 12.54
C PHE A 537 -9.36 15.15 12.36
N THR A 538 -8.63 14.74 13.42
CA THR A 538 -7.18 14.53 13.34
C THR A 538 -6.80 13.29 12.55
N LEU A 539 -7.51 12.17 12.74
CA LEU A 539 -7.32 10.94 11.96
C LEU A 539 -7.63 11.16 10.49
N ASN A 540 -8.72 11.89 10.18
CA ASN A 540 -9.08 12.16 8.80
C ASN A 540 -8.12 13.16 8.13
N LEU A 541 -7.65 14.20 8.84
CA LEU A 541 -6.58 15.08 8.38
C LEU A 541 -5.31 14.29 8.04
N PHE A 542 -4.95 13.35 8.90
CA PHE A 542 -3.78 12.50 8.72
C PHE A 542 -3.92 11.63 7.47
N ILE A 543 -5.05 10.94 7.30
CA ILE A 543 -5.36 10.16 6.09
C ILE A 543 -5.30 11.07 4.84
N GLY A 544 -5.85 12.28 4.93
CA GLY A 544 -5.87 13.24 3.82
C GLY A 544 -4.49 13.65 3.34
N VAL A 545 -3.61 14.10 4.24
CA VAL A 545 -2.24 14.51 3.90
C VAL A 545 -1.42 13.35 3.36
N VAL A 546 -1.65 12.16 3.88
CA VAL A 546 -0.96 10.96 3.46
C VAL A 546 -1.35 10.54 2.04
N ILE A 547 -2.65 10.51 1.73
CA ILE A 547 -3.14 10.17 0.39
C ILE A 547 -2.60 11.19 -0.62
N ASP A 548 -2.63 12.49 -0.28
CA ASP A 548 -2.08 13.52 -1.14
C ASP A 548 -0.56 13.35 -1.35
N ASN A 549 0.20 13.08 -0.27
CA ASN A 549 1.64 12.83 -0.40
C ASN A 549 1.95 11.59 -1.24
N PHE A 550 1.19 10.49 -1.06
CA PHE A 550 1.33 9.29 -1.87
C PHE A 550 1.04 9.56 -3.35
N ASN A 551 -0.02 10.32 -3.64
CA ASN A 551 -0.36 10.74 -5.00
C ASN A 551 0.72 11.62 -5.62
N GLN A 552 1.29 12.56 -4.86
CA GLN A 552 2.42 13.37 -5.30
C GLN A 552 3.67 12.53 -5.57
N GLN A 553 3.98 11.55 -4.71
CA GLN A 553 5.12 10.66 -4.92
C GLN A 553 4.91 9.74 -6.11
N LYS A 554 3.70 9.21 -6.33
CA LYS A 554 3.37 8.42 -7.52
C LYS A 554 3.56 9.26 -8.78
N ARG A 555 3.15 10.53 -8.78
CA ARG A 555 3.44 11.45 -9.89
C ARG A 555 4.95 11.61 -10.11
N LYS A 556 5.75 11.72 -9.05
CA LYS A 556 7.23 11.83 -9.14
C LYS A 556 7.92 10.53 -9.57
N LEU A 557 7.44 9.36 -9.12
CA LEU A 557 8.03 8.04 -9.43
C LEU A 557 7.57 7.50 -10.80
N GLY A 558 6.35 7.82 -11.21
CA GLY A 558 5.84 7.56 -12.56
C GLY A 558 6.60 8.32 -13.65
N ASN A 559 7.47 9.26 -13.27
CA ASN A 559 8.33 9.99 -14.20
C ASN A 559 9.49 9.17 -14.77
N ASP A 560 9.78 7.97 -14.25
CA ASP A 560 10.90 7.14 -14.75
C ASP A 560 10.51 6.20 -15.90
N GLY A 561 9.39 6.49 -16.58
CA GLY A 561 8.93 5.72 -17.74
C GLY A 561 7.86 6.43 -18.59
N SER A 562 8.32 7.29 -19.50
CA SER A 562 7.72 7.60 -20.83
C SER A 562 6.29 8.16 -20.94
N ILE A 563 6.15 9.31 -21.62
CA ILE A 563 4.99 9.78 -22.42
C ILE A 563 3.71 10.19 -21.63
N ASP A 564 3.40 9.57 -20.48
CA ASP A 564 2.14 9.76 -19.73
C ASP A 564 1.87 11.18 -19.21
N ILE A 565 2.90 12.03 -19.06
CA ILE A 565 2.78 13.40 -18.53
C ILE A 565 2.32 14.40 -19.61
N PHE A 566 2.61 14.10 -20.87
CA PHE A 566 2.28 14.97 -22.00
C PHE A 566 0.96 14.59 -22.69
N LEU A 567 0.36 13.47 -22.28
CA LEU A 567 -0.92 13.00 -22.80
C LEU A 567 -2.07 13.56 -21.96
N THR A 568 -3.08 14.09 -22.64
CA THR A 568 -4.39 14.34 -22.01
C THR A 568 -5.04 13.03 -21.55
N GLU A 569 -6.00 13.09 -20.60
CA GLU A 569 -6.68 11.89 -20.08
C GLU A 569 -7.29 11.04 -21.21
N ASP A 570 -7.86 11.67 -22.23
CA ASP A 570 -8.46 10.95 -23.37
C ASP A 570 -7.40 10.34 -24.32
N GLN A 571 -6.27 11.01 -24.52
CA GLN A 571 -5.14 10.43 -25.27
C GLN A 571 -4.52 9.24 -24.54
N LYS A 572 -4.44 9.30 -23.20
CA LYS A 572 -3.98 8.19 -22.37
C LYS A 572 -4.91 6.98 -22.47
N LYS A 573 -6.24 7.19 -22.47
CA LYS A 573 -7.23 6.12 -22.69
C LYS A 573 -7.04 5.44 -24.04
N TYR A 574 -6.90 6.22 -25.12
CA TYR A 574 -6.65 5.70 -26.45
C TYR A 574 -5.33 4.92 -26.53
N TYR A 575 -4.24 5.46 -25.98
CA TYR A 575 -2.93 4.79 -25.92
C TYR A 575 -3.00 3.46 -25.17
N ASN A 576 -3.66 3.43 -24.00
CA ASN A 576 -3.84 2.21 -23.21
C ASN A 576 -4.70 1.16 -23.94
N ALA A 577 -5.78 1.59 -24.60
CA ALA A 577 -6.61 0.71 -25.43
C ALA A 577 -5.79 0.11 -26.58
N MET A 578 -4.98 0.93 -27.24
CA MET A 578 -4.14 0.53 -28.37
C MET A 578 -3.01 -0.43 -27.94
N LYS A 579 -2.37 -0.19 -26.78
CA LYS A 579 -1.40 -1.12 -26.19
C LYS A 579 -2.02 -2.49 -25.85
N LYS A 580 -3.25 -2.51 -25.35
CA LYS A 580 -4.00 -3.75 -25.06
C LYS A 580 -4.40 -4.49 -26.35
N MET A 581 -4.80 -3.78 -27.40
CA MET A 581 -5.12 -4.39 -28.71
C MET A 581 -3.93 -5.12 -29.33
N GLY A 582 -2.72 -4.56 -29.24
CA GLY A 582 -1.51 -5.20 -29.79
C GLY A 582 -1.15 -6.55 -29.14
N GLY A 583 -1.61 -6.78 -27.90
CA GLY A 583 -1.34 -8.02 -27.16
C GLY A 583 -2.30 -9.18 -27.44
N LYS A 584 -3.51 -8.92 -27.96
CA LYS A 584 -4.53 -9.95 -28.21
C LYS A 584 -4.71 -10.20 -29.70
N LYS A 585 -4.53 -11.46 -30.13
CA LYS A 585 -4.73 -11.91 -31.52
C LYS A 585 -6.01 -12.76 -31.62
N PRO A 586 -6.72 -12.74 -32.77
CA PRO A 586 -7.88 -13.60 -32.97
C PRO A 586 -7.48 -15.06 -32.81
N THR A 587 -8.20 -15.77 -31.95
CA THR A 587 -7.94 -17.18 -31.69
C THR A 587 -8.78 -18.04 -32.63
N LYS A 588 -8.18 -19.14 -33.10
CA LYS A 588 -8.88 -20.09 -33.96
C LYS A 588 -10.04 -20.74 -33.20
N ALA A 589 -11.18 -20.87 -33.86
CA ALA A 589 -12.33 -21.55 -33.31
C ALA A 589 -11.98 -22.93 -32.75
N LEU A 590 -12.56 -23.28 -31.61
CA LEU A 590 -12.46 -24.62 -31.05
C LEU A 590 -12.93 -25.62 -32.12
N PRO A 591 -12.01 -26.45 -32.68
CA PRO A 591 -12.38 -27.33 -33.76
C PRO A 591 -13.31 -28.39 -33.19
N ARG A 592 -14.47 -28.55 -33.83
CA ARG A 592 -15.43 -29.59 -33.43
C ARG A 592 -14.74 -30.95 -33.52
N PRO A 593 -14.82 -31.79 -32.47
CA PRO A 593 -14.21 -33.12 -32.49
C PRO A 593 -14.75 -33.97 -33.65
N ARG A 594 -13.91 -34.88 -34.18
CA ARG A 594 -14.28 -35.69 -35.34
C ARG A 594 -15.28 -36.81 -35.00
N PHE A 595 -15.21 -37.34 -33.80
CA PHE A 595 -16.05 -38.45 -33.33
C PHE A 595 -17.47 -37.98 -32.93
N ALA A 596 -18.49 -38.79 -33.22
CA ALA A 596 -19.91 -38.44 -33.02
C ALA A 596 -20.25 -38.12 -31.56
N LEU A 597 -19.78 -38.93 -30.61
CA LEU A 597 -19.99 -38.69 -29.18
C LEU A 597 -19.32 -37.37 -28.72
N GLY A 598 -18.11 -37.10 -29.22
CA GLY A 598 -17.41 -35.85 -28.93
C GLY A 598 -18.18 -34.62 -29.44
N ARG A 599 -18.80 -34.70 -30.63
CA ARG A 599 -19.60 -33.59 -31.17
C ARG A 599 -20.85 -33.33 -30.35
N PHE A 600 -21.56 -34.40 -30.01
CA PHE A 600 -22.75 -34.28 -29.14
C PHE A 600 -22.40 -33.65 -27.79
N LEU A 601 -21.33 -34.13 -27.15
CA LEU A 601 -20.85 -33.56 -25.87
C LEU A 601 -20.38 -32.11 -26.02
N PHE A 602 -19.74 -31.77 -27.13
CA PHE A 602 -19.33 -30.40 -27.44
C PHE A 602 -20.55 -29.47 -27.59
N ASP A 603 -21.58 -29.89 -28.30
CA ASP A 603 -22.79 -29.09 -28.50
C ASP A 603 -23.58 -28.92 -27.18
N VAL A 604 -23.60 -29.94 -26.32
CA VAL A 604 -24.23 -29.87 -24.99
C VAL A 604 -23.45 -28.95 -24.04
N THR A 605 -22.14 -29.16 -23.92
CA THR A 605 -21.29 -28.42 -22.96
C THR A 605 -21.06 -26.96 -23.35
N THR A 606 -21.22 -26.63 -24.63
CA THR A 606 -21.12 -25.24 -25.14
C THR A 606 -22.45 -24.49 -25.04
N ASN A 607 -23.56 -25.18 -24.74
CA ASN A 607 -24.87 -24.56 -24.64
C ASN A 607 -25.01 -23.78 -23.33
N GLN A 608 -25.40 -22.50 -23.43
CA GLN A 608 -25.63 -21.63 -22.27
C GLN A 608 -26.62 -22.23 -21.25
N LYS A 609 -27.62 -23.01 -21.69
CA LYS A 609 -28.57 -23.68 -20.79
C LYS A 609 -27.89 -24.70 -19.87
N PHE A 610 -26.87 -25.39 -20.37
CA PHE A 610 -26.10 -26.36 -19.59
C PHE A 610 -25.27 -25.64 -18.51
N ASP A 611 -24.61 -24.55 -18.86
CA ASP A 611 -23.87 -23.73 -17.89
C ASP A 611 -24.79 -23.15 -16.80
N ILE A 612 -26.00 -22.67 -17.15
CA ILE A 612 -27.00 -22.20 -16.17
C ILE A 612 -27.42 -23.33 -15.22
N PHE A 613 -27.65 -24.54 -15.73
CA PHE A 613 -27.99 -25.70 -14.91
C PHE A 613 -26.89 -26.04 -13.89
N ILE A 614 -25.62 -26.02 -14.32
CA ILE A 614 -24.48 -26.24 -13.41
C ILE A 614 -24.41 -25.14 -12.35
N MET A 615 -24.65 -23.88 -12.72
CA MET A 615 -24.69 -22.75 -11.77
C MET A 615 -25.78 -22.92 -10.70
N ILE A 616 -26.97 -23.41 -11.08
CA ILE A 616 -28.04 -23.73 -10.12
C ILE A 616 -27.61 -24.86 -9.17
N CYS A 617 -26.98 -25.92 -9.70
CA CYS A 617 -26.45 -27.01 -8.87
C CYS A 617 -25.40 -26.53 -7.86
N ILE A 618 -24.52 -25.60 -8.26
CA ILE A 618 -23.54 -24.98 -7.35
C ILE A 618 -24.25 -24.20 -6.23
N PHE A 619 -25.26 -23.41 -6.58
CA PHE A 619 -26.04 -22.65 -5.59
C PHE A 619 -26.78 -23.56 -4.61
N LEU A 620 -27.44 -24.63 -5.09
CA LEU A 620 -28.11 -25.61 -4.22
C LEU A 620 -27.12 -26.36 -3.32
N ASN A 621 -25.93 -26.69 -3.83
CA ASN A 621 -24.87 -27.31 -3.03
C ASN A 621 -24.40 -26.35 -1.91
N MET A 622 -24.29 -25.06 -2.19
CA MET A 622 -23.99 -24.05 -1.17
C MET A 622 -25.07 -23.99 -0.08
N VAL A 623 -26.34 -23.97 -0.46
CA VAL A 623 -27.45 -23.98 0.52
C VAL A 623 -27.38 -25.22 1.41
N CYS A 624 -27.05 -26.39 0.87
CA CYS A 624 -26.89 -27.61 1.66
C CYS A 624 -25.76 -27.48 2.70
N MET A 625 -24.62 -26.88 2.34
CA MET A 625 -23.53 -26.61 3.28
C MET A 625 -23.94 -25.61 4.37
N CYS A 626 -24.80 -24.64 4.07
CA CYS A 626 -25.32 -23.69 5.06
C CYS A 626 -26.29 -24.32 6.07
N LEU A 627 -26.86 -25.50 5.79
CA LEU A 627 -27.78 -26.20 6.70
C LEU A 627 -27.06 -27.04 7.77
N GLU A 628 -25.76 -27.31 7.60
CA GLU A 628 -24.93 -28.03 8.58
C GLU A 628 -24.85 -27.23 9.88
N HIS A 629 -25.18 -27.86 11.01
CA HIS A 629 -25.13 -27.22 12.32
C HIS A 629 -24.59 -28.15 13.41
N HIS A 630 -24.07 -27.54 14.48
CA HIS A 630 -23.54 -28.27 15.62
C HIS A 630 -24.64 -29.12 16.30
N ASN A 631 -24.31 -30.35 16.71
CA ASN A 631 -25.23 -31.31 17.32
C ASN A 631 -26.44 -31.73 16.45
N GLN A 632 -26.29 -31.75 15.12
CA GLN A 632 -27.34 -32.25 14.24
C GLN A 632 -27.61 -33.76 14.39
N SER A 633 -28.84 -34.18 14.10
CA SER A 633 -29.22 -35.60 14.18
C SER A 633 -28.42 -36.45 13.18
N ARG A 634 -28.05 -37.68 13.56
CA ARG A 634 -27.31 -38.63 12.68
C ARG A 634 -28.05 -38.96 11.39
N THR A 635 -29.37 -38.79 11.36
CA THR A 635 -30.20 -38.93 10.15
C THR A 635 -30.02 -37.75 9.23
N PHE A 636 -30.04 -36.52 9.76
CA PHE A 636 -29.84 -35.30 9.00
C PHE A 636 -28.42 -35.23 8.42
N ASP A 637 -27.41 -35.59 9.21
CA ASP A 637 -26.01 -35.71 8.78
C ASP A 637 -25.85 -36.66 7.58
N ARG A 638 -26.46 -37.86 7.68
CA ARG A 638 -26.47 -38.84 6.58
C ARG A 638 -27.17 -38.32 5.34
N VAL A 639 -28.33 -37.65 5.47
CA VAL A 639 -29.06 -37.09 4.33
C VAL A 639 -28.24 -36.01 3.62
N LEU A 640 -27.63 -35.09 4.38
CA LEU A 640 -26.74 -34.07 3.83
C LEU A 640 -25.53 -34.68 3.13
N ASP A 641 -24.92 -35.72 3.70
CA ASP A 641 -23.82 -36.45 3.08
C ASP A 641 -24.22 -37.11 1.75
N TYR A 642 -25.41 -37.74 1.66
CA TYR A 642 -25.90 -38.31 0.40
C TYR A 642 -26.13 -37.23 -0.67
N ILE A 643 -26.71 -36.09 -0.28
CA ILE A 643 -26.93 -34.95 -1.18
C ILE A 643 -25.60 -34.36 -1.64
N ASN A 644 -24.64 -34.18 -0.73
CA ASN A 644 -23.30 -33.68 -1.05
C ASN A 644 -22.55 -34.61 -2.01
N ASN A 645 -22.68 -35.93 -1.83
CA ASN A 645 -22.13 -36.93 -2.74
C ASN A 645 -22.78 -36.88 -4.13
N LEU A 646 -24.09 -36.67 -4.21
CA LEU A 646 -24.80 -36.47 -5.48
C LEU A 646 -24.23 -35.26 -6.25
N PHE A 647 -24.00 -34.13 -5.59
CA PHE A 647 -23.39 -32.96 -6.23
C PHE A 647 -21.96 -33.21 -6.71
N VAL A 648 -21.15 -33.97 -5.95
CA VAL A 648 -19.79 -34.37 -6.40
C VAL A 648 -19.88 -35.11 -7.73
N ILE A 649 -20.82 -36.05 -7.85
CA ILE A 649 -21.03 -36.84 -9.06
C ILE A 649 -21.44 -35.96 -10.23
N ILE A 650 -22.38 -35.03 -10.02
CA ILE A 650 -22.81 -34.07 -11.07
C ILE A 650 -21.62 -33.25 -11.58
N PHE A 651 -20.77 -32.72 -10.69
CA PHE A 651 -19.59 -31.94 -11.09
C PHE A 651 -18.50 -32.80 -11.73
N ALA A 652 -18.36 -34.07 -11.33
CA ALA A 652 -17.46 -35.01 -11.99
C ALA A 652 -17.92 -35.31 -13.42
N ILE A 653 -19.22 -35.52 -13.63
CA ILE A 653 -19.82 -35.74 -14.96
C ILE A 653 -19.61 -34.51 -15.84
N GLU A 654 -19.89 -33.31 -15.33
CA GLU A 654 -19.62 -32.05 -16.03
C GLU A 654 -18.15 -31.95 -16.48
N CYS A 655 -17.22 -32.15 -15.55
CA CYS A 655 -15.79 -32.08 -15.80
C CYS A 655 -15.36 -33.10 -16.87
N PHE A 656 -15.85 -34.33 -16.78
CA PHE A 656 -15.57 -35.39 -17.74
C PHE A 656 -16.12 -35.08 -19.14
N MET A 657 -17.36 -34.57 -19.23
CA MET A 657 -17.96 -34.15 -20.50
C MET A 657 -17.14 -33.03 -21.15
N LYS A 658 -16.71 -32.02 -20.38
CA LYS A 658 -15.86 -30.92 -20.87
C LYS A 658 -14.46 -31.40 -21.29
N LEU A 659 -13.88 -32.38 -20.58
CA LEU A 659 -12.60 -32.98 -20.93
C LEU A 659 -12.66 -33.69 -22.30
N ILE A 660 -13.73 -34.45 -22.56
CA ILE A 660 -13.93 -35.15 -23.85
C ILE A 660 -14.26 -34.15 -24.98
N ALA A 661 -15.08 -33.13 -24.69
CA ALA A 661 -15.47 -32.13 -25.68
C ALA A 661 -14.29 -31.27 -26.15
N LEU A 662 -13.41 -30.85 -25.22
CA LEU A 662 -12.33 -29.89 -25.46
C LEU A 662 -10.93 -30.53 -25.60
N ASN A 663 -10.76 -31.81 -25.23
CA ASN A 663 -9.47 -32.50 -25.16
C ASN A 663 -8.44 -31.70 -24.33
N PHE A 664 -7.18 -31.61 -24.77
CA PHE A 664 -6.13 -30.85 -24.08
C PHE A 664 -6.40 -29.34 -23.99
N LYS A 665 -7.30 -28.79 -24.82
CA LYS A 665 -7.71 -27.37 -24.70
C LYS A 665 -8.57 -27.11 -23.45
N TYR A 666 -9.00 -28.16 -22.75
CA TYR A 666 -9.61 -28.01 -21.44
C TYR A 666 -8.66 -27.31 -20.44
N PHE A 667 -7.37 -27.69 -20.44
CA PHE A 667 -6.37 -27.19 -19.49
C PHE A 667 -5.80 -25.82 -19.83
N THR A 668 -6.14 -25.26 -21.01
CA THR A 668 -5.71 -23.89 -21.36
C THR A 668 -6.60 -22.83 -20.71
N ILE A 669 -7.82 -23.20 -20.28
CA ILE A 669 -8.77 -22.29 -19.64
C ILE A 669 -8.57 -22.35 -18.11
N PRO A 670 -8.13 -21.27 -17.44
CA PRO A 670 -7.81 -21.29 -16.00
C PRO A 670 -8.97 -21.74 -15.12
N TRP A 671 -10.19 -21.31 -15.44
CA TRP A 671 -11.41 -21.69 -14.70
C TRP A 671 -11.70 -23.20 -14.80
N ASN A 672 -11.41 -23.83 -15.93
CA ASN A 672 -11.58 -25.27 -16.09
C ASN A 672 -10.50 -26.06 -15.33
N VAL A 673 -9.26 -25.54 -15.29
CA VAL A 673 -8.18 -26.11 -14.46
C VAL A 673 -8.54 -26.05 -12.98
N PHE A 674 -9.04 -24.90 -12.53
CA PHE A 674 -9.55 -24.71 -11.17
C PHE A 674 -10.69 -25.70 -10.84
N ASP A 675 -11.66 -25.84 -11.74
CA ASP A 675 -12.77 -26.77 -11.59
C ASP A 675 -12.31 -28.24 -11.50
N PHE A 676 -11.32 -28.60 -12.31
CA PHE A 676 -10.71 -29.93 -12.30
C PHE A 676 -9.98 -30.22 -10.98
N ILE A 677 -9.21 -29.26 -10.46
CA ILE A 677 -8.54 -29.39 -9.16
C ILE A 677 -9.57 -29.63 -8.05
N ILE A 678 -10.67 -28.88 -8.03
CA ILE A 678 -11.73 -29.05 -7.03
C ILE A 678 -12.38 -30.44 -7.11
N VAL A 679 -12.67 -30.94 -8.32
CA VAL A 679 -13.29 -32.25 -8.52
C VAL A 679 -12.35 -33.36 -8.08
N ILE A 680 -11.07 -33.29 -8.47
CA ILE A 680 -10.05 -34.27 -8.08
C ILE A 680 -9.82 -34.27 -6.56
N ALA A 681 -9.70 -33.09 -5.94
CA ALA A 681 -9.60 -32.95 -4.49
C ALA A 681 -10.84 -33.50 -3.76
N SER A 682 -12.01 -33.45 -4.39
CA SER A 682 -13.25 -34.00 -3.83
C SER A 682 -13.32 -35.53 -3.92
N LEU A 683 -12.63 -36.15 -4.87
CA LEU A 683 -12.64 -37.61 -5.12
C LEU A 683 -11.55 -38.37 -4.36
N LEU A 684 -10.38 -37.75 -4.11
CA LEU A 684 -9.17 -38.45 -3.64
C LEU A 684 -9.09 -38.74 -2.12
N VAL A 685 -10.09 -38.43 -1.29
CA VAL A 685 -9.82 -38.21 0.15
C VAL A 685 -10.47 -39.23 1.09
N ASN A 686 -9.60 -39.92 1.86
CA ASN A 686 -9.94 -40.74 3.03
C ASN A 686 -10.31 -39.87 4.26
N PRO A 687 -11.34 -40.22 5.04
CA PRO A 687 -12.00 -39.30 5.98
C PRO A 687 -11.22 -38.96 7.28
N THR A 688 -10.11 -39.61 7.60
CA THR A 688 -9.43 -39.49 8.91
C THR A 688 -8.19 -38.58 8.93
N LEU A 689 -7.39 -38.50 7.86
CA LEU A 689 -6.11 -37.78 7.88
C LEU A 689 -6.21 -36.28 7.49
N LEU A 690 -7.33 -35.86 6.87
CA LEU A 690 -7.42 -34.55 6.21
C LEU A 690 -8.78 -33.86 6.43
N ARG A 691 -9.16 -33.55 7.69
CA ARG A 691 -10.32 -32.67 7.97
C ARG A 691 -10.24 -31.35 7.20
N VAL A 692 -9.03 -30.82 6.99
CA VAL A 692 -8.76 -29.60 6.20
C VAL A 692 -9.19 -29.75 4.74
N VAL A 693 -9.10 -30.93 4.13
CA VAL A 693 -9.50 -31.12 2.72
C VAL A 693 -11.03 -31.24 2.57
N ARG A 694 -11.78 -31.51 3.65
CA ARG A 694 -13.25 -31.33 3.61
C ARG A 694 -13.62 -29.87 3.34
N VAL A 695 -12.80 -28.91 3.78
CA VAL A 695 -12.97 -27.48 3.48
C VAL A 695 -12.75 -27.18 1.99
N ALA A 696 -11.99 -28.00 1.26
CA ALA A 696 -11.83 -27.84 -0.20
C ALA A 696 -13.16 -27.97 -0.96
N ARG A 697 -14.19 -28.61 -0.36
CA ARG A 697 -15.56 -28.64 -0.90
C ARG A 697 -16.19 -27.25 -0.97
N VAL A 698 -15.83 -26.34 -0.04
CA VAL A 698 -16.23 -24.93 -0.04
C VAL A 698 -15.69 -24.20 -1.29
N GLY A 699 -14.56 -24.66 -1.85
CA GLY A 699 -14.00 -24.13 -3.10
C GLY A 699 -14.96 -24.17 -4.29
N ARG A 700 -16.00 -25.03 -4.26
CA ARG A 700 -17.07 -25.04 -5.27
C ARG A 700 -17.88 -23.75 -5.32
N ILE A 701 -18.02 -23.05 -4.19
CA ILE A 701 -18.72 -21.75 -4.12
C ILE A 701 -18.01 -20.71 -4.98
N LEU A 702 -16.67 -20.77 -5.07
CA LEU A 702 -15.88 -19.85 -5.89
C LEU A 702 -16.20 -19.96 -7.39
N ARG A 703 -16.82 -21.06 -7.83
CA ARG A 703 -17.34 -21.18 -9.21
C ARG A 703 -18.42 -20.17 -9.54
N LEU A 704 -19.17 -19.67 -8.54
CA LEU A 704 -20.18 -18.62 -8.73
C LEU A 704 -19.56 -17.31 -9.24
N VAL A 705 -18.28 -17.05 -8.94
CA VAL A 705 -17.54 -15.88 -9.41
C VAL A 705 -17.49 -15.82 -10.93
N LYS A 706 -17.43 -16.98 -11.60
CA LYS A 706 -17.38 -17.06 -13.07
C LYS A 706 -18.57 -16.36 -13.73
N GLY A 707 -19.76 -16.43 -13.13
CA GLY A 707 -21.00 -15.88 -13.67
C GLY A 707 -21.26 -14.41 -13.32
N ALA A 708 -20.56 -13.84 -12.34
CA ALA A 708 -20.82 -12.50 -11.82
C ALA A 708 -19.77 -11.49 -12.32
N LYS A 709 -20.04 -10.81 -13.45
CA LYS A 709 -19.11 -9.83 -14.06
C LYS A 709 -18.60 -8.80 -13.05
N GLY A 710 -19.49 -8.21 -12.24
CA GLY A 710 -19.10 -7.23 -11.22
C GLY A 710 -18.13 -7.78 -10.16
N ILE A 711 -18.39 -8.98 -9.62
CA ILE A 711 -17.50 -9.62 -8.62
C ILE A 711 -16.16 -9.98 -9.26
N ARG A 712 -16.16 -10.47 -10.51
CA ARG A 712 -14.95 -10.78 -11.25
C ARG A 712 -14.06 -9.56 -11.44
N THR A 713 -14.64 -8.43 -11.84
CA THR A 713 -13.93 -7.16 -11.99
C THR A 713 -13.30 -6.72 -10.67
N LEU A 714 -14.04 -6.79 -9.56
CA LEU A 714 -13.54 -6.44 -8.22
C LEU A 714 -12.38 -7.34 -7.78
N LEU A 715 -12.52 -8.66 -7.97
CA LEU A 715 -11.48 -9.64 -7.61
C LEU A 715 -10.24 -9.51 -8.50
N PHE A 716 -10.41 -9.20 -9.78
CA PHE A 716 -9.30 -8.93 -10.68
C PHE A 716 -8.53 -7.68 -10.26
N ALA A 717 -9.22 -6.57 -9.96
CA ALA A 717 -8.60 -5.36 -9.43
C ALA A 717 -7.81 -5.64 -8.13
N LEU A 718 -8.41 -6.42 -7.22
CA LEU A 718 -7.75 -6.84 -5.98
C LEU A 718 -6.52 -7.72 -6.25
N ALA A 719 -6.59 -8.66 -7.21
CA ALA A 719 -5.46 -9.49 -7.59
C ALA A 719 -4.31 -8.68 -8.20
N VAL A 720 -4.62 -7.69 -9.05
CA VAL A 720 -3.63 -6.76 -9.62
C VAL A 720 -2.95 -5.94 -8.52
N SER A 721 -3.66 -5.58 -7.45
CA SER A 721 -3.07 -4.87 -6.30
C SER A 721 -2.20 -5.74 -5.39
N MET A 722 -2.31 -7.07 -5.47
CA MET A 722 -1.69 -8.00 -4.53
C MET A 722 -0.15 -7.92 -4.47
N PRO A 723 0.61 -7.77 -5.58
CA PRO A 723 2.07 -7.63 -5.50
C PRO A 723 2.52 -6.42 -4.69
N ALA A 724 1.82 -5.28 -4.84
CA ALA A 724 2.10 -4.07 -4.06
C ALA A 724 1.73 -4.25 -2.58
N LEU A 725 0.57 -4.85 -2.30
CA LEU A 725 0.14 -5.18 -0.94
C LEU A 725 1.07 -6.18 -0.25
N PHE A 726 1.65 -7.12 -1.00
CA PHE A 726 2.64 -8.06 -0.48
C PHE A 726 3.92 -7.36 -0.02
N ASN A 727 4.42 -6.38 -0.78
CA ASN A 727 5.59 -5.60 -0.38
C ASN A 727 5.33 -4.79 0.91
N ILE A 728 4.14 -4.21 1.05
CA ILE A 728 3.71 -3.53 2.29
C ILE A 728 3.59 -4.54 3.44
N GLY A 729 2.99 -5.70 3.19
CA GLY A 729 2.87 -6.80 4.15
C GLY A 729 4.24 -7.30 4.63
N LEU A 730 5.24 -7.38 3.74
CA LEU A 730 6.62 -7.71 4.10
C LEU A 730 7.27 -6.65 4.98
N LEU A 731 7.02 -5.35 4.70
CA LEU A 731 7.49 -4.27 5.55
C LEU A 731 6.85 -4.34 6.94
N LEU A 732 5.53 -4.54 7.00
CA LEU A 732 4.80 -4.68 8.26
C LEU A 732 5.28 -5.90 9.05
N PHE A 733 5.51 -7.02 8.37
CA PHE A 733 6.10 -8.22 8.97
C PHE A 733 7.48 -7.94 9.54
N LEU A 734 8.33 -7.19 8.85
CA LEU A 734 9.65 -6.79 9.35
C LEU A 734 9.56 -5.88 10.58
N VAL A 735 8.63 -4.93 10.61
CA VAL A 735 8.37 -4.10 11.80
C VAL A 735 7.92 -4.97 12.98
N MET A 736 6.94 -5.87 12.77
CA MET A 736 6.50 -6.82 13.79
C MET A 736 7.64 -7.72 14.27
N PHE A 737 8.49 -8.19 13.35
CA PHE A 737 9.67 -8.98 13.67
C PHE A 737 10.59 -8.23 14.64
N ILE A 738 10.98 -6.99 14.33
CA ILE A 738 11.86 -6.18 15.19
C ILE A 738 11.25 -5.96 16.57
N TYR A 739 9.96 -5.58 16.63
CA TYR A 739 9.26 -5.37 17.90
C TYR A 739 9.06 -6.66 18.68
N SER A 740 8.95 -7.82 18.03
CA SER A 740 8.84 -9.12 18.71
C SER A 740 10.13 -9.47 19.44
N ILE A 741 11.30 -9.22 18.82
CA ILE A 741 12.60 -9.42 19.47
C ILE A 741 12.77 -8.47 20.65
N PHE A 742 12.44 -7.18 20.49
CA PHE A 742 12.46 -6.23 21.60
C PHE A 742 11.49 -6.64 22.72
N GLY A 743 10.29 -7.08 22.36
CA GLY A 743 9.27 -7.57 23.29
C GLY A 743 9.75 -8.76 24.12
N MET A 744 10.35 -9.77 23.47
CA MET A 744 10.97 -10.90 24.18
C MET A 744 12.13 -10.48 25.07
N SER A 745 12.92 -9.47 24.66
CA SER A 745 14.05 -9.01 25.44
C SER A 745 13.63 -8.26 26.72
N PHE A 746 12.62 -7.39 26.61
CA PHE A 746 12.17 -6.55 27.71
C PHE A 746 11.11 -7.22 28.59
N PHE A 747 10.13 -7.90 27.98
CA PHE A 747 8.86 -8.26 28.63
C PHE A 747 8.58 -9.75 28.79
N ALA A 748 9.53 -10.64 28.45
CA ALA A 748 9.31 -12.09 28.53
C ALA A 748 8.97 -12.64 29.93
N TYR A 749 9.32 -11.93 31.01
CA TYR A 749 9.14 -12.38 32.40
C TYR A 749 8.11 -11.55 33.17
N VAL A 750 7.36 -10.68 32.50
CA VAL A 750 6.37 -9.83 33.16
C VAL A 750 5.22 -10.68 33.70
N ARG A 751 4.74 -10.35 34.90
CA ARG A 751 3.58 -11.01 35.51
C ARG A 751 2.37 -10.99 34.58
N LYS A 752 1.77 -12.17 34.39
CA LYS A 752 0.56 -12.37 33.57
C LYS A 752 -0.62 -11.66 34.23
N SER A 753 -1.18 -10.67 33.57
CA SER A 753 -2.32 -9.87 34.02
C SER A 753 -2.99 -9.17 32.82
N ALA A 754 -4.28 -8.84 32.93
CA ALA A 754 -5.08 -8.13 31.93
C ALA A 754 -4.93 -8.67 30.49
N GLY A 755 -4.04 -8.09 29.68
CA GLY A 755 -3.78 -8.48 28.29
C GLY A 755 -2.69 -9.53 28.07
N ILE A 756 -1.96 -9.94 29.11
CA ILE A 756 -0.89 -10.95 29.02
C ILE A 756 -1.33 -12.24 29.71
N THR A 757 -1.38 -13.33 28.95
CA THR A 757 -1.85 -14.66 29.39
C THR A 757 -0.82 -15.75 29.08
N ASP A 758 -1.13 -17.02 29.36
CA ASP A 758 -0.26 -18.14 28.99
C ASP A 758 -0.09 -18.32 27.47
N LEU A 759 -1.08 -17.89 26.68
CA LEU A 759 -1.08 -17.98 25.21
C LEU A 759 -0.61 -16.67 24.55
N PHE A 760 -1.04 -15.54 25.09
CA PHE A 760 -0.73 -14.20 24.57
C PHE A 760 0.32 -13.53 25.47
N ASN A 761 1.61 -13.75 25.17
CA ASN A 761 2.72 -13.19 25.94
C ASN A 761 3.97 -12.96 25.08
N PHE A 762 5.02 -12.43 25.72
CA PHE A 762 6.32 -12.18 25.10
C PHE A 762 7.37 -13.25 25.46
N GLU A 763 6.98 -14.46 25.87
CA GLU A 763 7.93 -15.51 26.29
C GLU A 763 8.66 -16.14 25.09
N THR A 764 7.96 -16.29 23.95
CA THR A 764 8.49 -16.89 22.71
C THR A 764 8.21 -16.01 21.50
N PHE A 765 8.95 -16.23 20.41
CA PHE A 765 8.82 -15.44 19.19
C PHE A 765 7.43 -15.54 18.56
N PRO A 766 6.83 -16.74 18.38
CA PRO A 766 5.47 -16.85 17.84
C PRO A 766 4.41 -16.18 18.71
N ASN A 767 4.50 -16.32 20.04
CA ASN A 767 3.55 -15.67 20.94
C ASN A 767 3.66 -14.14 20.85
N SER A 768 4.88 -13.62 20.80
CA SER A 768 5.16 -12.19 20.62
C SER A 768 4.60 -11.67 19.29
N MET A 769 4.74 -12.44 18.21
CA MET A 769 4.17 -12.10 16.90
C MET A 769 2.64 -12.07 16.93
N ILE A 770 1.97 -12.96 17.65
CA ILE A 770 0.50 -12.96 17.79
C ILE A 770 0.03 -11.72 18.54
N VAL A 771 0.68 -11.38 19.67
CA VAL A 771 0.36 -10.18 20.46
C VAL A 771 0.55 -8.91 19.63
N LEU A 772 1.66 -8.81 18.89
CA LEU A 772 1.91 -7.67 18.00
C LEU A 772 0.92 -7.63 16.84
N PHE A 773 0.62 -8.77 16.21
CA PHE A 773 -0.37 -8.84 15.13
C PHE A 773 -1.76 -8.35 15.58
N GLN A 774 -2.19 -8.71 16.79
CA GLN A 774 -3.42 -8.18 17.40
C GLN A 774 -3.33 -6.64 17.53
N MET A 775 -2.23 -6.13 18.07
CA MET A 775 -2.02 -4.68 18.27
C MET A 775 -1.76 -3.90 16.97
N CYS A 776 -1.45 -4.55 15.85
CA CYS A 776 -1.29 -3.90 14.53
C CYS A 776 -2.58 -3.20 14.08
N THR A 777 -3.73 -3.69 14.52
CA THR A 777 -5.05 -3.06 14.30
C THR A 777 -5.43 -2.08 15.42
N THR A 778 -4.49 -1.79 16.31
CA THR A 778 -4.71 -1.12 17.61
C THR A 778 -5.66 -1.87 18.55
N ALA A 779 -6.03 -3.13 18.28
CA ALA A 779 -6.88 -3.89 19.18
C ALA A 779 -6.09 -4.37 20.41
N GLY A 780 -6.69 -4.25 21.61
CA GLY A 780 -6.17 -4.84 22.85
C GLY A 780 -4.88 -4.25 23.42
N TRP A 781 -4.31 -3.19 22.82
CA TRP A 781 -3.04 -2.63 23.30
C TRP A 781 -3.15 -2.03 24.72
N SER A 782 -4.33 -1.57 25.14
CA SER A 782 -4.56 -1.03 26.49
C SER A 782 -4.39 -2.10 27.58
N GLY A 783 -4.89 -3.30 27.36
CA GLY A 783 -4.73 -4.43 28.30
C GLY A 783 -3.28 -4.92 28.37
N VAL A 784 -2.56 -4.90 27.24
CA VAL A 784 -1.12 -5.18 27.20
C VAL A 784 -0.35 -4.09 27.95
N TYR A 785 -0.69 -2.81 27.72
CA TYR A 785 -0.09 -1.68 28.43
C TYR A 785 -0.24 -1.80 29.95
N GLN A 786 -1.43 -2.16 30.43
CA GLN A 786 -1.67 -2.38 31.85
C GLN A 786 -0.75 -3.47 32.42
N ALA A 787 -0.59 -4.59 31.73
CA ALA A 787 0.29 -5.67 32.19
C ALA A 787 1.77 -5.24 32.26
N LEU A 788 2.24 -4.51 31.25
CA LEU A 788 3.66 -4.12 31.13
C LEU A 788 4.07 -2.97 32.07
N THR A 789 3.11 -2.27 32.66
CA THR A 789 3.35 -1.12 33.57
C THR A 789 3.26 -1.50 35.05
N ASN A 790 3.07 -2.78 35.39
CA ASN A 790 3.12 -3.28 36.77
C ASN A 790 4.56 -3.20 37.32
N ASP A 791 4.94 -2.09 37.94
CA ASP A 791 6.31 -1.84 38.40
C ASP A 791 6.50 -1.81 39.94
N GLN A 792 5.42 -1.87 40.72
CA GLN A 792 5.46 -1.81 42.19
C GLN A 792 4.72 -3.00 42.86
N PRO A 793 5.15 -3.44 44.07
CA PRO A 793 4.38 -4.38 44.89
C PRO A 793 3.06 -3.76 45.37
N PRO A 794 1.94 -4.50 45.48
CA PRO A 794 1.78 -5.96 45.35
C PRO A 794 1.58 -6.47 43.90
N ASP A 795 1.55 -5.59 42.91
CA ASP A 795 1.25 -5.93 41.51
C ASP A 795 2.35 -6.78 40.87
N CYS A 796 3.59 -6.66 41.35
CA CYS A 796 4.72 -7.50 40.96
C CYS A 796 5.62 -7.86 42.15
N ASP A 797 6.41 -8.92 41.99
CA ASP A 797 7.43 -9.36 42.95
C ASP A 797 8.83 -9.16 42.35
N PRO A 798 9.60 -8.16 42.82
CA PRO A 798 10.97 -7.92 42.36
C PRO A 798 11.97 -8.97 42.86
N THR A 799 11.59 -9.77 43.87
CA THR A 799 12.47 -10.76 44.53
C THR A 799 12.31 -12.18 44.03
N LEU A 800 11.34 -12.42 43.13
CA LEU A 800 11.08 -13.74 42.56
C LEU A 800 12.34 -14.28 41.85
N ASN A 801 12.94 -15.33 42.43
CA ASN A 801 14.13 -15.97 41.88
C ASN A 801 13.74 -17.08 40.90
N THR A 802 13.55 -16.73 39.64
CA THR A 802 13.51 -17.73 38.56
C THR A 802 14.94 -18.05 38.09
N PRO A 803 15.22 -19.26 37.56
CA PRO A 803 16.57 -19.65 37.12
C PRO A 803 17.17 -18.77 36.02
N SER A 804 16.40 -17.86 35.40
CA SER A 804 16.83 -17.04 34.25
C SER A 804 16.86 -15.53 34.51
N ARG A 805 16.14 -15.01 35.52
CA ARG A 805 16.11 -13.57 35.90
C ARG A 805 15.54 -13.38 37.32
N LYS A 806 15.93 -12.28 37.98
CA LYS A 806 15.32 -11.82 39.24
C LYS A 806 14.14 -10.91 38.93
N GLY A 807 12.97 -11.24 39.48
CA GLY A 807 11.74 -10.45 39.46
C GLY A 807 10.85 -10.59 38.23
N ASP A 808 9.56 -10.33 38.40
CA ASP A 808 8.51 -10.36 37.36
C ASP A 808 7.86 -8.98 37.08
N CYS A 809 8.49 -7.91 37.57
CA CYS A 809 8.03 -6.53 37.38
C CYS A 809 8.23 -6.03 35.94
N GLY A 810 7.27 -5.23 35.48
CA GLY A 810 7.35 -4.42 34.27
C GLY A 810 8.18 -3.16 34.46
N ASP A 811 8.31 -2.37 33.39
CA ASP A 811 9.03 -1.09 33.38
C ASP A 811 8.23 -0.06 32.58
N THR A 812 7.61 0.87 33.29
CA THR A 812 6.75 1.92 32.71
C THR A 812 7.51 2.83 31.74
N ALA A 813 8.81 3.08 31.99
CA ALA A 813 9.63 3.97 31.17
C ALA A 813 10.01 3.34 29.83
N ILE A 814 10.08 2.01 29.75
CA ILE A 814 10.34 1.26 28.50
C ILE A 814 9.02 0.86 27.81
N ALA A 815 8.02 0.43 28.57
CA ALA A 815 6.73 -0.04 28.06
C ALA A 815 5.95 1.06 27.32
N THR A 816 5.92 2.27 27.88
CA THR A 816 5.19 3.40 27.28
C THR A 816 5.72 3.77 25.89
N PRO A 817 7.02 4.09 25.69
CA PRO A 817 7.53 4.40 24.37
C PRO A 817 7.47 3.18 23.43
N PHE A 818 7.67 1.95 23.92
CA PHE A 818 7.55 0.74 23.10
C PHE A 818 6.14 0.61 22.47
N LEU A 819 5.09 0.68 23.27
CA LEU A 819 3.72 0.51 22.78
C LEU A 819 3.23 1.72 21.96
N VAL A 820 3.48 2.95 22.42
CA VAL A 820 3.05 4.15 21.70
C VAL A 820 3.76 4.25 20.34
N SER A 821 5.07 3.98 20.27
CA SER A 821 5.79 3.97 18.99
C SER A 821 5.32 2.85 18.08
N TYR A 822 5.03 1.65 18.61
CA TYR A 822 4.48 0.55 17.82
C TYR A 822 3.12 0.91 17.22
N VAL A 823 2.19 1.43 18.01
CA VAL A 823 0.85 1.83 17.54
C VAL A 823 0.93 2.95 16.50
N ILE A 824 1.79 3.95 16.71
CA ILE A 824 1.98 5.04 15.72
C ILE A 824 2.59 4.50 14.43
N ILE A 825 3.65 3.70 14.49
CA ILE A 825 4.33 3.17 13.29
C ILE A 825 3.42 2.20 12.53
N THR A 826 2.72 1.29 13.22
CA THR A 826 1.83 0.33 12.55
C THR A 826 0.59 1.02 11.99
N SER A 827 -0.04 1.94 12.72
CA SER A 827 -1.14 2.73 12.16
C SER A 827 -0.68 3.57 10.97
N LEU A 828 0.51 4.18 11.01
CA LEU A 828 1.12 4.85 9.86
C LEU A 828 1.26 3.93 8.66
N VAL A 829 1.90 2.77 8.82
CA VAL A 829 2.14 1.85 7.70
C VAL A 829 0.83 1.27 7.15
N VAL A 830 -0.08 0.86 8.04
CA VAL A 830 -1.37 0.29 7.67
C VAL A 830 -2.24 1.33 6.99
N VAL A 831 -2.49 2.46 7.63
CA VAL A 831 -3.38 3.51 7.10
C VAL A 831 -2.80 4.12 5.82
N ASN A 832 -1.51 4.43 5.81
CA ASN A 832 -0.93 5.22 4.72
C ASN A 832 -0.72 4.44 3.43
N MET A 833 -0.38 3.16 3.53
CA MET A 833 -0.05 2.38 2.34
C MET A 833 -1.20 1.48 1.90
N TYR A 834 -1.99 0.90 2.82
CA TYR A 834 -3.12 0.06 2.38
C TYR A 834 -4.23 0.90 1.77
N ILE A 835 -4.68 1.97 2.43
CA ILE A 835 -5.79 2.78 1.90
C ILE A 835 -5.36 3.41 0.58
N ALA A 836 -4.16 3.99 0.50
CA ALA A 836 -3.68 4.62 -0.72
C ALA A 836 -3.53 3.62 -1.89
N VAL A 837 -2.92 2.45 -1.66
CA VAL A 837 -2.73 1.43 -2.72
C VAL A 837 -4.06 0.81 -3.15
N ILE A 838 -4.98 0.55 -2.22
CA ILE A 838 -6.29 -0.01 -2.56
C ILE A 838 -7.15 1.03 -3.28
N LEU A 839 -7.28 2.24 -2.74
CA LEU A 839 -8.08 3.31 -3.34
C LEU A 839 -7.61 3.61 -4.76
N GLU A 840 -6.29 3.65 -4.98
CA GLU A 840 -5.71 3.95 -6.28
C GLU A 840 -5.94 2.81 -7.28
N ASN A 841 -5.62 1.56 -6.92
CA ASN A 841 -5.83 0.42 -7.82
C ASN A 841 -7.32 0.20 -8.11
N PHE A 842 -8.18 0.51 -7.13
CA PHE A 842 -9.63 0.47 -7.29
C PHE A 842 -10.13 1.59 -8.21
N SER A 843 -9.66 2.83 -8.01
CA SER A 843 -9.98 3.97 -8.89
C SER A 843 -9.55 3.68 -10.31
N GLN A 844 -8.32 3.19 -10.51
CA GLN A 844 -7.80 2.84 -11.83
C GLN A 844 -8.60 1.70 -12.48
N ALA A 845 -8.94 0.64 -11.74
CA ALA A 845 -9.76 -0.44 -12.27
C ALA A 845 -11.18 0.03 -12.61
N GLN A 846 -11.73 0.98 -11.86
CA GLN A 846 -13.05 1.54 -12.12
C GLN A 846 -13.03 2.51 -13.30
N GLU A 847 -11.98 3.31 -13.48
CA GLU A 847 -11.74 4.12 -14.67
C GLU A 847 -11.62 3.25 -15.92
N ASP A 848 -10.85 2.16 -15.85
CA ASP A 848 -10.73 1.17 -16.94
C ASP A 848 -12.09 0.57 -17.33
N VAL A 849 -13.02 0.42 -16.37
CA VAL A 849 -14.35 -0.16 -16.60
C VAL A 849 -15.38 0.89 -17.06
N GLN A 850 -15.30 2.12 -16.54
CA GLN A 850 -16.27 3.18 -16.84
C GLN A 850 -15.91 3.97 -18.10
N GLN A 851 -14.62 4.14 -18.40
CA GLN A 851 -14.14 5.06 -19.44
C GLN A 851 -13.35 4.37 -20.56
N GLY A 852 -12.96 3.10 -20.39
CA GLY A 852 -12.17 2.33 -21.35
C GLY A 852 -12.89 1.10 -21.91
N LEU A 853 -12.30 0.52 -22.96
CA LEU A 853 -12.63 -0.84 -23.40
C LEU A 853 -11.94 -1.83 -22.46
N THR A 854 -12.72 -2.72 -21.86
CA THR A 854 -12.21 -3.73 -20.93
C THR A 854 -11.63 -4.93 -21.68
N ASP A 855 -10.79 -5.73 -21.01
CA ASP A 855 -10.26 -6.97 -21.58
C ASP A 855 -11.36 -7.95 -22.01
N ASP A 856 -12.48 -7.94 -21.29
CA ASP A 856 -13.68 -8.71 -21.61
C ASP A 856 -14.33 -8.25 -22.93
N ASP A 857 -14.26 -6.97 -23.27
CA ASP A 857 -14.85 -6.43 -24.51
C ASP A 857 -14.01 -6.83 -25.73
N TYR A 858 -12.67 -6.87 -25.58
CA TYR A 858 -11.78 -7.45 -26.59
C TYR A 858 -11.99 -8.95 -26.74
N ASP A 859 -12.20 -9.68 -25.64
CA ASP A 859 -12.52 -11.11 -25.69
C ASP A 859 -13.88 -11.36 -26.35
N MET A 860 -14.89 -10.53 -26.04
CA MET A 860 -16.20 -10.55 -26.70
C MET A 860 -16.06 -10.28 -28.21
N TYR A 861 -15.27 -9.28 -28.61
CA TYR A 861 -15.00 -8.99 -30.01
C TYR A 861 -14.44 -10.21 -30.75
N TYR A 862 -13.39 -10.84 -30.20
CA TYR A 862 -12.77 -12.01 -30.81
C TYR A 862 -13.66 -13.26 -30.75
N GLU A 863 -14.49 -13.42 -29.71
CA GLU A 863 -15.48 -14.50 -29.61
C GLU A 863 -16.55 -14.39 -30.70
N LYS A 864 -17.07 -13.18 -30.94
CA LYS A 864 -18.03 -12.95 -32.04
C LYS A 864 -17.31 -13.05 -33.39
N TRP A 865 -16.09 -12.55 -33.51
CA TRP A 865 -15.27 -12.62 -34.73
C TRP A 865 -15.09 -14.07 -35.20
N GLN A 866 -14.82 -14.97 -34.26
CA GLN A 866 -14.66 -16.40 -34.50
C GLN A 866 -15.85 -17.05 -35.24
N ARG A 867 -17.06 -16.48 -35.12
CA ARG A 867 -18.25 -16.97 -35.85
C ARG A 867 -18.20 -16.64 -37.35
N PHE A 868 -17.56 -15.54 -37.71
CA PHE A 868 -17.39 -15.06 -39.09
C PHE A 868 -16.08 -15.56 -39.71
N ASP A 869 -15.04 -15.75 -38.89
CA ASP A 869 -13.75 -16.32 -39.28
C ASP A 869 -13.40 -17.56 -38.42
N PRO A 870 -13.97 -18.73 -38.72
CA PRO A 870 -13.72 -19.95 -37.95
C PRO A 870 -12.31 -20.52 -38.14
N LEU A 871 -11.62 -20.11 -39.21
CA LEU A 871 -10.28 -20.62 -39.55
C LEU A 871 -9.15 -19.81 -38.89
N GLY A 872 -9.45 -18.60 -38.42
CA GLY A 872 -8.47 -17.68 -37.83
C GLY A 872 -7.59 -17.01 -38.90
N LEU A 873 -8.16 -16.72 -40.07
CA LEU A 873 -7.49 -16.04 -41.18
C LEU A 873 -7.25 -14.54 -40.89
N GLN A 874 -7.89 -13.97 -39.87
CA GLN A 874 -7.83 -12.55 -39.48
C GLN A 874 -8.53 -11.60 -40.45
N PHE A 875 -9.23 -12.15 -41.45
CA PHE A 875 -9.97 -11.41 -42.47
C PHE A 875 -11.43 -11.87 -42.55
N ILE A 876 -12.33 -10.93 -42.79
CA ILE A 876 -13.73 -11.19 -43.19
C ILE A 876 -14.05 -10.45 -44.49
N GLN A 877 -15.12 -10.88 -45.16
CA GLN A 877 -15.60 -10.24 -46.39
C GLN A 877 -16.27 -8.90 -46.06
N TYR A 878 -16.14 -7.91 -46.95
CA TYR A 878 -16.72 -6.57 -46.80
C TYR A 878 -18.22 -6.61 -46.47
N ASP A 879 -18.97 -7.48 -47.14
CA ASP A 879 -20.42 -7.62 -46.97
C ASP A 879 -20.83 -8.11 -45.58
N GLN A 880 -19.95 -8.86 -44.90
CA GLN A 880 -20.23 -9.46 -43.59
C GLN A 880 -20.06 -8.47 -42.43
N VAL A 881 -19.43 -7.31 -42.66
CA VAL A 881 -19.09 -6.37 -41.58
C VAL A 881 -20.31 -5.69 -40.98
N LEU A 882 -21.34 -5.45 -41.80
CA LEU A 882 -22.62 -4.91 -41.33
C LEU A 882 -23.29 -5.86 -40.32
N ASP A 883 -23.20 -7.17 -40.56
CA ASP A 883 -23.75 -8.19 -39.66
C ASP A 883 -22.86 -8.40 -38.44
N PHE A 884 -21.54 -8.36 -38.63
CA PHE A 884 -20.57 -8.53 -37.56
C PHE A 884 -20.70 -7.44 -36.49
N VAL A 885 -20.73 -6.17 -36.89
CA VAL A 885 -20.77 -5.05 -35.93
C VAL A 885 -22.12 -4.94 -35.21
N ASP A 886 -23.21 -5.43 -35.81
CA ASP A 886 -24.52 -5.55 -35.15
C ASP A 886 -24.59 -6.74 -34.17
N ALA A 887 -23.83 -7.81 -34.43
CA ALA A 887 -23.75 -9.00 -33.58
C ALA A 887 -22.89 -8.82 -32.31
N LEU A 888 -22.12 -7.73 -32.24
CA LEU A 888 -21.38 -7.33 -31.05
C LEU A 888 -22.34 -6.91 -29.92
N GLU A 889 -21.84 -6.90 -28.69
CA GLU A 889 -22.57 -6.41 -27.52
C GLU A 889 -22.09 -5.00 -27.16
N ALA A 890 -22.86 -4.25 -26.36
CA ALA A 890 -22.42 -2.95 -25.87
C ALA A 890 -21.13 -3.13 -25.02
N PRO A 891 -20.09 -2.28 -25.19
CA PRO A 891 -20.09 -0.97 -25.84
C PRO A 891 -19.74 -0.94 -27.34
N LEU A 892 -19.25 -2.03 -27.95
CA LEU A 892 -18.74 -2.04 -29.34
C LEU A 892 -19.83 -2.21 -30.41
N ARG A 893 -21.07 -2.52 -30.02
CA ARG A 893 -22.18 -2.74 -30.94
C ARG A 893 -22.58 -1.48 -31.69
N ILE A 894 -22.65 -1.56 -33.03
CA ILE A 894 -23.30 -0.54 -33.87
C ILE A 894 -24.56 -1.16 -34.49
N PRO A 895 -25.76 -0.81 -33.98
CA PRO A 895 -27.01 -1.40 -34.45
C PRO A 895 -27.34 -0.98 -35.88
N LYS A 896 -28.06 -1.83 -36.60
CA LYS A 896 -28.55 -1.47 -37.94
C LYS A 896 -29.59 -0.34 -37.88
N PRO A 897 -29.56 0.64 -38.80
CA PRO A 897 -28.67 0.76 -39.96
C PRO A 897 -27.29 1.37 -39.61
N ASN A 898 -26.23 0.56 -39.75
CA ASN A 898 -24.85 0.89 -39.36
C ASN A 898 -23.95 1.33 -40.52
N TYR A 899 -24.46 1.27 -41.76
CA TYR A 899 -23.73 1.62 -42.98
C TYR A 899 -23.09 3.02 -42.96
N LEU A 900 -23.85 4.06 -42.54
CA LEU A 900 -23.34 5.44 -42.54
C LEU A 900 -22.16 5.63 -41.59
N ILE A 901 -22.23 4.94 -40.45
CA ILE A 901 -21.19 5.00 -39.42
C ILE A 901 -19.93 4.29 -39.93
N LEU A 902 -20.06 3.12 -40.57
CA LEU A 902 -18.93 2.40 -41.18
C LEU A 902 -18.24 3.21 -42.29
N VAL A 903 -18.98 3.98 -43.08
CA VAL A 903 -18.39 4.90 -44.08
C VAL A 903 -17.61 6.03 -43.40
N ARG A 904 -18.10 6.55 -42.28
CA ARG A 904 -17.41 7.59 -41.48
C ARG A 904 -16.12 7.06 -40.82
N LEU A 905 -16.08 5.77 -40.48
CA LEU A 905 -14.91 5.12 -39.88
C LEU A 905 -13.71 4.97 -40.82
N ASN A 906 -13.89 5.14 -42.13
CA ASN A 906 -12.83 5.13 -43.14
C ASN A 906 -11.90 3.90 -43.07
N LEU A 907 -12.46 2.72 -42.79
CA LEU A 907 -11.72 1.46 -42.68
C LEU A 907 -11.04 1.06 -44.01
N PRO A 908 -9.79 0.55 -43.99
CA PRO A 908 -9.10 0.03 -45.17
C PRO A 908 -9.71 -1.30 -45.66
N ILE A 909 -9.77 -1.45 -46.99
CA ILE A 909 -10.24 -2.63 -47.70
C ILE A 909 -9.06 -3.22 -48.47
N CYS A 910 -8.77 -4.49 -48.22
CA CYS A 910 -7.69 -5.24 -48.85
C CYS A 910 -8.12 -5.92 -50.15
N GLU A 911 -7.15 -6.51 -50.84
CA GLU A 911 -7.38 -7.40 -51.98
C GLU A 911 -8.47 -8.45 -51.72
N ASN A 912 -9.33 -8.63 -52.74
CA ASN A 912 -10.52 -9.49 -52.74
C ASN A 912 -11.64 -9.04 -51.80
N ASP A 913 -11.83 -7.71 -51.63
CA ASP A 913 -12.87 -7.12 -50.78
C ASP A 913 -12.85 -7.65 -49.33
N ARG A 914 -11.64 -7.93 -48.81
CA ARG A 914 -11.44 -8.42 -47.44
C ARG A 914 -11.08 -7.27 -46.50
N MET A 915 -11.52 -7.35 -45.25
CA MET A 915 -11.16 -6.40 -44.20
C MET A 915 -10.49 -7.12 -43.03
N HIS A 916 -9.44 -6.50 -42.48
CA HIS A 916 -8.62 -7.07 -41.43
C HIS A 916 -9.21 -6.79 -40.03
N CYS A 917 -9.14 -7.77 -39.14
CA CYS A 917 -9.75 -7.71 -37.81
C CYS A 917 -9.28 -6.52 -36.95
N VAL A 918 -7.99 -6.17 -37.01
CA VAL A 918 -7.41 -5.09 -36.20
C VAL A 918 -7.86 -3.73 -36.71
N ASP A 919 -8.02 -3.55 -38.02
CA ASP A 919 -8.46 -2.27 -38.59
C ASP A 919 -9.92 -1.98 -38.23
N ILE A 920 -10.77 -3.01 -38.22
CA ILE A 920 -12.16 -2.89 -37.76
C ILE A 920 -12.21 -2.54 -36.26
N LEU A 921 -11.42 -3.23 -35.43
CA LEU A 921 -11.37 -2.99 -33.99
C LEU A 921 -10.84 -1.60 -33.64
N ASP A 922 -9.80 -1.14 -34.33
CA ASP A 922 -9.27 0.23 -34.21
C ASP A 922 -10.34 1.27 -34.55
N GLY A 923 -11.05 1.08 -35.66
CA GLY A 923 -12.17 1.93 -36.03
C GLY A 923 -13.27 1.96 -34.96
N LEU A 924 -13.72 0.79 -34.48
CA LEU A 924 -14.74 0.72 -33.43
C LEU A 924 -14.29 1.37 -32.11
N THR A 925 -12.99 1.31 -31.81
CA THR A 925 -12.43 1.94 -30.62
C THR A 925 -12.42 3.46 -30.75
N LYS A 926 -12.04 3.98 -31.93
CA LYS A 926 -12.16 5.42 -32.24
C LYS A 926 -13.61 5.91 -32.20
N TYR A 927 -14.54 5.08 -32.67
CA TYR A 927 -15.98 5.37 -32.57
C TYR A 927 -16.44 5.45 -31.12
N PHE A 928 -16.06 4.49 -30.27
CA PHE A 928 -16.41 4.46 -28.86
C PHE A 928 -15.85 5.65 -28.07
N LEU A 929 -14.58 6.00 -28.32
CA LEU A 929 -13.90 7.11 -27.63
C LEU A 929 -14.30 8.50 -28.17
N GLY A 930 -15.13 8.58 -29.21
CA GLY A 930 -15.58 9.85 -29.79
C GLY A 930 -14.49 10.64 -30.53
N THR A 931 -13.34 10.03 -30.82
CA THR A 931 -12.17 10.68 -31.45
C THR A 931 -12.23 10.72 -32.97
N LEU A 932 -13.42 10.57 -33.57
CA LEU A 932 -13.61 10.58 -35.02
C LEU A 932 -13.42 11.96 -35.65
N ASP A 933 -13.70 13.02 -34.89
CA ASP A 933 -13.69 14.42 -35.36
C ASP A 933 -12.52 15.25 -34.79
N THR A 934 -11.87 14.76 -33.74
CA THR A 934 -10.64 15.38 -33.26
C THR A 934 -9.51 14.96 -34.18
N GLU A 935 -9.01 15.91 -34.97
CA GLU A 935 -7.67 15.86 -35.56
C GLU A 935 -6.62 15.83 -34.45
N VAL A 936 -6.62 14.80 -33.60
CA VAL A 936 -5.45 14.48 -32.81
C VAL A 936 -4.44 14.07 -33.86
N ALA A 937 -3.43 14.92 -34.06
CA ALA A 937 -2.36 14.69 -35.00
C ALA A 937 -1.83 13.27 -34.79
N SER A 938 -2.21 12.37 -35.70
CA SER A 938 -1.60 11.04 -35.82
C SER A 938 -0.08 11.13 -36.02
N ASN A 939 0.44 12.33 -36.25
CA ASN A 939 1.83 12.66 -36.45
C ASN A 939 2.54 13.13 -35.16
N GLU A 940 1.83 13.39 -34.05
CA GLU A 940 2.47 13.79 -32.76
C GLU A 940 2.52 12.63 -31.75
N ILE A 941 1.75 11.56 -31.95
CA ILE A 941 1.80 10.33 -31.15
C ILE A 941 2.57 9.26 -31.93
N ASP A 942 3.80 9.56 -32.34
CA ASP A 942 4.79 8.54 -32.70
C ASP A 942 5.42 8.00 -31.40
N ALA A 943 4.58 7.42 -30.54
CA ALA A 943 5.03 6.48 -29.52
C ALA A 943 5.18 5.09 -30.17
N PRO A 944 6.18 4.27 -29.79
CA PRO A 944 6.74 3.17 -30.57
C PRO A 944 5.88 1.88 -30.57
N ILE A 945 4.56 1.98 -30.69
CA ILE A 945 3.67 0.83 -30.85
C ILE A 945 3.19 0.82 -32.30
N ASP A 946 4.10 0.44 -33.19
CA ASP A 946 3.79 0.16 -34.59
C ASP A 946 3.02 -1.16 -34.69
N ILE A 947 1.71 -1.15 -34.39
CA ILE A 947 0.81 -2.29 -34.62
C ILE A 947 0.82 -2.69 -36.13
N LYS A 948 1.34 -1.82 -37.02
CA LYS A 948 1.49 -2.13 -38.44
C LYS A 948 2.66 -3.07 -38.73
N LYS A 949 3.63 -3.26 -37.80
CA LYS A 949 4.75 -4.20 -37.97
C LYS A 949 4.34 -5.68 -37.95
N ASP A 950 3.22 -6.01 -37.32
CA ASP A 950 2.76 -7.39 -37.09
C ASP A 950 1.66 -7.85 -38.07
N ARG A 951 1.46 -7.11 -39.17
CA ARG A 951 0.45 -7.44 -40.19
C ARG A 951 0.89 -8.66 -41.01
N PRO A 952 -0.02 -9.60 -41.31
CA PRO A 952 0.31 -10.76 -42.15
C PRO A 952 0.81 -10.30 -43.53
N LYS A 953 1.70 -11.10 -44.15
CA LYS A 953 2.29 -10.78 -45.47
C LYS A 953 1.25 -10.51 -46.55
N ASP A 954 0.06 -11.10 -46.42
CA ASP A 954 -1.07 -10.99 -47.35
C ASP A 954 -1.91 -9.71 -47.13
N TYR A 955 -1.43 -8.77 -46.33
CA TYR A 955 -2.08 -7.48 -46.06
C TYR A 955 -1.73 -6.45 -47.14
N HIS A 956 -2.63 -6.25 -48.11
CA HIS A 956 -2.48 -5.25 -49.18
C HIS A 956 -3.75 -4.38 -49.28
N PRO A 957 -3.77 -3.17 -48.70
CA PRO A 957 -4.92 -2.26 -48.76
C PRO A 957 -4.99 -1.57 -50.13
N ILE A 958 -6.15 -1.66 -50.81
CA ILE A 958 -6.38 -1.05 -52.14
C ILE A 958 -7.28 0.19 -52.03
N SER A 959 -8.28 0.15 -51.14
CA SER A 959 -9.31 1.19 -51.01
C SER A 959 -9.71 1.37 -49.56
N THR A 960 -10.64 2.28 -49.28
CA THR A 960 -11.25 2.45 -47.96
C THR A 960 -12.77 2.46 -48.07
N THR A 961 -13.49 2.22 -46.97
CA THR A 961 -14.96 2.31 -46.91
C THR A 961 -15.49 3.65 -47.44
N MET A 962 -14.83 4.77 -47.11
CA MET A 962 -15.19 6.09 -47.62
C MET A 962 -14.89 6.22 -49.12
N GLN A 963 -13.71 5.78 -49.56
CA GLN A 963 -13.29 5.86 -50.95
C GLN A 963 -14.16 4.97 -51.86
N ARG A 964 -14.46 3.74 -51.44
CA ARG A 964 -15.37 2.82 -52.13
C ARG A 964 -16.76 3.43 -52.32
N GLN A 965 -17.25 4.15 -51.32
CA GLN A 965 -18.53 4.84 -51.43
C GLN A 965 -18.47 6.01 -52.42
N ARG A 966 -17.36 6.76 -52.45
CA ARG A 966 -17.13 7.80 -53.47
C ARG A 966 -17.06 7.19 -54.87
N GLU A 967 -16.37 6.06 -55.04
CA GLU A 967 -16.29 5.33 -56.31
C GLU A 967 -17.67 4.84 -56.78
N LEU A 968 -18.49 4.27 -55.88
CA LEU A 968 -19.86 3.85 -56.18
C LEU A 968 -20.77 5.03 -56.53
N TYR A 969 -20.59 6.17 -55.87
CA TYR A 969 -21.32 7.39 -56.20
C TYR A 969 -20.90 7.94 -57.58
N LEU A 970 -19.60 8.01 -57.85
CA LEU A 970 -19.04 8.47 -59.13
C LEU A 970 -19.42 7.53 -60.27
N SER A 971 -19.46 6.22 -60.04
CA SER A 971 -19.89 5.24 -61.04
C SER A 971 -21.38 5.40 -61.35
N ARG A 972 -22.25 5.57 -60.35
CA ARG A 972 -23.68 5.89 -60.55
C ARG A 972 -23.87 7.21 -61.29
N LEU A 973 -23.11 8.24 -60.95
CA LEU A 973 -23.16 9.54 -61.61
C LEU A 973 -22.73 9.43 -63.08
N SER A 974 -21.66 8.69 -63.34
CA SER A 974 -21.13 8.43 -64.69
C SER A 974 -22.10 7.60 -65.51
N LEU A 975 -22.71 6.56 -64.92
CA LEU A 975 -23.74 5.74 -65.57
C LEU A 975 -25.00 6.55 -65.88
N LYS A 976 -25.40 7.43 -64.97
CA LYS A 976 -26.55 8.34 -65.15
C LYS A 976 -26.26 9.34 -66.27
N ARG A 977 -25.08 9.96 -66.29
CA ARG A 977 -24.65 10.86 -67.38
C ARG A 977 -24.55 10.13 -68.71
N PHE A 978 -24.01 8.91 -68.71
CA PHE A 978 -23.92 8.06 -69.90
C PHE A 978 -25.32 7.69 -70.43
N ARG A 979 -26.24 7.23 -69.56
CA ARG A 979 -27.64 6.95 -69.91
C ARG A 979 -28.33 8.19 -70.48
N ASN A 980 -28.22 9.33 -69.81
CA ASN A 980 -28.78 10.59 -70.29
C ASN A 980 -28.18 11.01 -71.64
N ASN A 981 -26.89 10.81 -71.87
CA ASN A 981 -26.23 11.12 -73.15
C ASN A 981 -26.65 10.15 -74.27
N VAL A 982 -26.84 8.86 -73.95
CA VAL A 982 -27.37 7.86 -74.89
C VAL A 982 -28.82 8.19 -75.25
N GLU A 983 -29.66 8.55 -74.28
CA GLU A 983 -31.03 9.03 -74.54
C GLU A 983 -31.04 10.31 -75.36
N ARG A 984 -30.16 11.28 -75.05
CA ARG A 984 -30.03 12.51 -75.85
C ARG A 984 -29.63 12.22 -77.29
N ARG A 985 -28.66 11.34 -77.52
CA ARG A 985 -28.25 10.89 -78.87
C ARG A 985 -29.35 10.10 -79.59
N ARG A 986 -30.16 9.34 -78.85
CA ARG A 986 -31.32 8.64 -79.40
C ARG A 986 -32.39 9.64 -79.85
N ASN A 987 -32.65 10.67 -79.05
CA ASN A 987 -33.57 11.76 -79.39
C ASN A 987 -33.05 12.64 -80.54
N GLU A 988 -31.74 12.91 -80.61
CA GLU A 988 -31.09 13.60 -81.73
C GLU A 988 -31.18 12.79 -83.04
N ARG A 989 -31.04 11.45 -82.99
CA ARG A 989 -31.26 10.58 -84.15
C ARG A 989 -32.73 10.57 -84.62
N THR A 990 -33.69 10.51 -83.70
CA THR A 990 -35.11 10.65 -84.08
C THR A 990 -35.43 12.04 -84.64
N HIS A 991 -34.72 13.10 -84.21
CA HIS A 991 -34.82 14.41 -84.83
C HIS A 991 -34.15 14.49 -86.20
N GLN A 992 -33.02 13.81 -86.42
CA GLN A 992 -32.36 13.71 -87.73
C GLN A 992 -33.16 12.87 -88.74
N GLU A 993 -33.86 11.82 -88.30
CA GLU A 993 -34.80 11.07 -89.15
C GLU A 993 -36.02 11.93 -89.50
N SER A 994 -36.49 12.81 -88.60
CA SER A 994 -37.57 13.77 -88.93
C SER A 994 -37.16 14.93 -89.83
N THR A 995 -35.85 15.24 -89.95
CA THR A 995 -35.34 16.29 -90.86
C THR A 995 -34.88 15.75 -92.22
N PHE A 996 -34.74 14.43 -92.38
CA PHE A 996 -34.42 13.81 -93.67
C PHE A 996 -35.62 13.68 -94.63
N ASP A 997 -36.85 13.91 -94.17
CA ASP A 997 -38.05 13.96 -95.02
C ASP A 997 -38.29 15.34 -95.68
N ASN A 998 -37.42 16.34 -95.48
CA ASN A 998 -37.64 17.72 -95.94
C ASN A 998 -36.47 18.32 -96.76
N PHE A 999 -35.92 17.59 -97.73
CA PHE A 999 -35.08 18.19 -98.79
C PHE A 999 -35.46 17.70 -100.21
N THR A 1000 -36.24 18.53 -100.91
CA THR A 1000 -36.22 18.68 -102.38
C THR A 1000 -35.13 19.70 -102.77
N ILE A 1001 -34.34 19.37 -103.79
CA ILE A 1001 -33.27 20.16 -104.46
C ILE A 1001 -33.93 21.35 -105.22
N ASP A 1002 -33.39 22.58 -105.42
CA ASP A 1002 -32.09 23.07 -105.95
C ASP A 1002 -32.15 24.64 -106.03
N PRO A 1003 -31.24 25.38 -106.70
CA PRO A 1003 -29.77 25.57 -106.62
C PRO A 1003 -29.39 27.04 -106.30
N GLN A 1004 -28.15 27.33 -105.89
CA GLN A 1004 -27.28 28.46 -106.33
C GLN A 1004 -26.29 28.93 -105.24
N ASN A 1005 -25.04 29.12 -105.68
CA ASN A 1005 -23.95 29.92 -105.10
C ASN A 1005 -23.38 29.51 -103.73
N GLU A 1006 -22.09 29.60 -103.43
CA GLU A 1006 -20.83 29.75 -104.18
C GLU A 1006 -19.73 29.56 -103.09
N SER A 1007 -18.60 28.98 -103.47
CA SER A 1007 -17.27 29.16 -102.87
C SER A 1007 -17.03 28.92 -101.35
N ILE A 1008 -16.56 27.70 -101.06
CA ILE A 1008 -15.29 27.31 -100.39
C ILE A 1008 -14.40 28.45 -99.83
N LYS A 1009 -14.03 28.35 -98.53
CA LYS A 1009 -12.63 28.39 -98.03
C LYS A 1009 -12.50 27.97 -96.55
N LEU A 1010 -11.60 27.00 -96.36
CA LEU A 1010 -11.00 26.41 -95.13
C LEU A 1010 -11.89 25.56 -94.21
#